data_AF-A0A950VMU8-F1
#
_entry.id   AF-A0A950VMU8-F1
#
_cell.length_a   1.000
_cell.length_b   1.000
_cell.length_c   1.000
_cell.angle_alpha   90.00
_cell.angle_beta   90.00
_cell.angle_gamma   90.00
#
_symmetry.space_group_name_H-M   'P 1'
#
loop_
_entity.id
_entity.type
_entity.pdbx_description
1 polymer ?
#
loop_
_entity_poly.entity_id
_entity_poly.type
_entity_poly.pdbx_seq_one_letter_code
_entity_poly.pdbx_strand_id
1 'polypeptide(L)'
;LKSDLGKLEIDLLSAPRVEGSLPYALPMPESLGVEAPWPQEDLEHKVEDLLWNIPAEKWEENWAALKKWAQVDPAANDDLLRVQVDSILLDKAAADPDKGLETACKLVKFLDRGIKPRPAEAHFMVMLQRDMNRQPPPPANLRKLVLETRRLAEQVALSARGDARTPGASYSEKILPWTQAAVQAADAKRRPGEDQVFLSNDQGWTEAATLLNDAHDRYQKLQPTVAALREALNTYHEVLAALPYDSLWLARREGTDDRKLQANEKLWGDVHALADLLEDRQKTPDPNQIAVLTRDLQGEFKELTTEFQQEGQSLRDASATPGNLRRLQDVLVSPLIPADLRVRLVEKSREISRKLAEENKATGDTAAEPDAQALSDQQARALQAGVRQGRLALAVLGSTWVGPDYAPLSKKVREQSFAEVEEPLRQQWWRLLDEVQKRTASAANAPPNLAAGDLASAEHLARSMDGATVRFLDRDPVADNRRLLLHNLLVNQAERTVHDHWFAEQGKPYYQVAAGMDLRDAADLIGANRTDLDEDQKKVRLEAVARVEKMLGKDQPGVLQVDGLKEQSVTSQLSFDVKYTLSAQPGVQPGYPVAWCDLETPLAFLRPEDARRQRLEIAADRQGLKVLPQPVIAFTMKTPPEAAQAGATLHVRYRGQVIDFPTDVYMFSEPDVIAYEDTPRDKAAIAVRANEDFEGQGALAIVLDCSGSMNVPSKAGGETKFNEALDALQEVLQTIPRGTKVGVWIFGQKENEGVIQQLQAPDTWDPENNFGQLKRLMQKLRAITPYYETPLVKGIVTAKDALLDMRGLKGIKSMLVLTDGMDTEFKPQNRIGAYLKEQFVDTDIFVNMVFYKFDPPEDQAKAIAQFEAIRDLDVPGQLFQETDASKLAATMLQALRPKLRLEVNGALPRGVPKQGIDISLQRDDHLFWSPPLFPDDYTPRLASFRNLPDLLLQAGDRLVLSVTPKGLQRVLYGKSFFADSRISSEGLQAGGGSDPGSSSQPWLLSTLQNQLGPNNRSLQMMMTLENQAQLSPAAGESLQQIRPRFVWFEVSAPDTGPKGKGAQPRGIRWGNLADYPAPAWGLDVRQWPSGAQPLLQAWWRSDQAPYPLAEFKREDPARPIDQVFKDMDLPPGVHSLDVTVEQQQVAGEDNPRPCLVVRIKYDPDTPILALTSGLPLQRREHRFYYQAGQYTGLFWPTTAEQLTRARFTLSLISLKDFKDKAQAQNAYIKMPLPPPDHRARPEPVLLPGQ
;
A
#
# COMPACT_ATOMS: atom_id res chain seq x y z
N LEU A 1 -26.89 73.94 -19.58
CA LEU A 1 -25.68 74.15 -18.73
C LEU A 1 -25.71 73.37 -17.42
N LYS A 2 -26.59 73.66 -16.44
CA LYS A 2 -26.68 72.83 -15.20
C LYS A 2 -27.22 71.40 -15.47
N SER A 3 -28.18 71.24 -16.38
CA SER A 3 -28.64 69.92 -16.84
C SER A 3 -27.58 69.19 -17.65
N ASP A 4 -26.81 69.91 -18.45
CA ASP A 4 -25.79 69.32 -19.33
C ASP A 4 -24.52 68.97 -18.56
N LEU A 5 -24.16 69.74 -17.52
CA LEU A 5 -23.14 69.39 -16.54
C LEU A 5 -23.58 68.21 -15.68
N GLY A 6 -24.84 68.15 -15.25
CA GLY A 6 -25.37 66.98 -14.55
C GLY A 6 -25.40 65.72 -15.44
N LYS A 7 -25.64 65.88 -16.75
CA LYS A 7 -25.53 64.79 -17.73
C LYS A 7 -24.08 64.40 -17.98
N LEU A 8 -23.17 65.37 -18.11
CA LEU A 8 -21.73 65.12 -18.25
C LEU A 8 -21.14 64.45 -17.00
N GLU A 9 -21.63 64.81 -15.81
CA GLU A 9 -21.26 64.22 -14.53
C GLU A 9 -21.85 62.81 -14.39
N ILE A 10 -23.08 62.56 -14.84
CA ILE A 10 -23.66 61.21 -14.97
C ILE A 10 -22.91 60.37 -16.03
N ASP A 11 -22.51 60.96 -17.15
CA ASP A 11 -21.78 60.30 -18.23
C ASP A 11 -20.32 60.02 -17.82
N LEU A 12 -19.67 60.92 -17.08
CA LEU A 12 -18.36 60.71 -16.42
C LEU A 12 -18.44 59.65 -15.30
N LEU A 13 -19.55 59.60 -14.56
CA LEU A 13 -19.85 58.56 -13.56
C LEU A 13 -20.32 57.23 -14.16
N SER A 14 -20.58 57.19 -15.48
CA SER A 14 -21.00 56.01 -16.25
C SER A 14 -19.85 55.27 -16.92
N ALA A 15 -18.60 55.53 -16.47
CA ALA A 15 -17.48 54.64 -16.76
C ALA A 15 -17.88 53.19 -16.46
N PRO A 16 -17.53 52.22 -17.33
CA PRO A 16 -17.96 50.84 -17.18
C PRO A 16 -17.52 50.31 -15.81
N ARG A 17 -18.50 50.06 -14.95
CA ARG A 17 -18.26 49.67 -13.56
C ARG A 17 -17.89 48.18 -13.50
N VAL A 18 -16.59 47.92 -13.45
CA VAL A 18 -16.03 46.59 -13.16
C VAL A 18 -16.09 46.37 -11.64
N GLU A 19 -17.28 46.07 -11.13
CA GLU A 19 -17.54 45.89 -9.67
C GLU A 19 -17.36 44.43 -9.21
N GLY A 20 -17.43 43.48 -10.13
CA GLY A 20 -17.33 42.05 -9.87
C GLY A 20 -15.88 41.62 -9.60
N SER A 21 -14.94 42.06 -10.44
CA SER A 21 -13.51 41.71 -10.38
C SER A 21 -12.70 42.37 -9.28
N LEU A 22 -13.21 43.46 -8.72
CA LEU A 22 -12.49 44.34 -7.80
C LEU A 22 -11.75 43.61 -6.65
N PRO A 23 -12.31 42.58 -5.98
CA PRO A 23 -11.64 41.97 -4.82
C PRO A 23 -10.72 40.78 -5.11
N TYR A 24 -10.44 40.41 -6.37
CA TYR A 24 -9.72 39.14 -6.66
C TYR A 24 -8.21 39.19 -6.66
N ALA A 25 -7.63 40.37 -6.78
CA ALA A 25 -6.22 40.56 -6.59
C ALA A 25 -6.02 41.85 -5.80
N LEU A 26 -5.04 41.86 -4.91
CA LEU A 26 -4.74 43.04 -4.10
C LEU A 26 -4.51 44.30 -4.95
N PRO A 27 -3.83 44.25 -6.12
CA PRO A 27 -3.66 45.43 -6.98
C PRO A 27 -4.82 45.71 -7.94
N MET A 28 -5.85 44.85 -8.03
CA MET A 28 -6.95 45.01 -8.99
C MET A 28 -7.68 46.36 -8.86
N PRO A 29 -8.00 46.86 -7.65
CA PRO A 29 -8.64 48.16 -7.51
C PRO A 29 -7.84 49.29 -8.17
N GLU A 30 -6.53 49.32 -7.97
CA GLU A 30 -5.63 50.31 -8.59
C GLU A 30 -5.68 50.22 -10.13
N SER A 31 -5.68 48.99 -10.66
CA SER A 31 -5.71 48.73 -12.10
C SER A 31 -7.02 49.11 -12.78
N LEU A 32 -8.13 49.05 -12.03
CA LEU A 32 -9.42 49.52 -12.49
C LEU A 32 -9.60 51.04 -12.32
N GLY A 33 -8.62 51.71 -11.71
CA GLY A 33 -8.67 53.15 -11.43
C GLY A 33 -9.51 53.51 -10.21
N VAL A 34 -9.69 52.57 -9.28
CA VAL A 34 -10.36 52.79 -8.00
C VAL A 34 -9.31 53.13 -6.95
N GLU A 35 -9.24 54.39 -6.56
CA GLU A 35 -8.34 54.86 -5.50
C GLU A 35 -8.99 54.74 -4.12
N ALA A 36 -8.22 54.29 -3.13
CA ALA A 36 -8.66 54.25 -1.75
C ALA A 36 -8.82 55.68 -1.21
N PRO A 37 -9.95 56.04 -0.56
CA PRO A 37 -10.17 57.39 -0.07
C PRO A 37 -9.41 57.69 1.23
N TRP A 38 -8.64 56.74 1.76
CA TRP A 38 -7.85 56.86 2.99
C TRP A 38 -6.35 56.65 2.71
N PRO A 39 -5.45 57.40 3.39
CA PRO A 39 -4.01 57.16 3.31
C PRO A 39 -3.64 55.75 3.81
N GLN A 40 -2.69 55.10 3.13
CA GLN A 40 -2.28 53.73 3.47
C GLN A 40 -1.67 53.64 4.87
N GLU A 41 -0.82 54.59 5.27
CA GLU A 41 -0.18 54.62 6.60
C GLU A 41 -1.22 54.71 7.74
N ASP A 42 -2.25 55.55 7.56
CA ASP A 42 -3.32 55.70 8.54
C ASP A 42 -4.13 54.40 8.67
N LEU A 43 -4.43 53.72 7.55
CA LEU A 43 -5.11 52.43 7.56
C LEU A 43 -4.26 51.36 8.26
N GLU A 44 -2.96 51.29 7.98
CA GLU A 44 -2.03 50.36 8.62
C GLU A 44 -2.03 50.50 10.14
N HIS A 45 -1.93 51.74 10.64
CA HIS A 45 -2.04 52.04 12.07
C HIS A 45 -3.39 51.58 12.65
N LYS A 46 -4.49 51.82 11.93
CA LYS A 46 -5.83 51.40 12.38
C LYS A 46 -6.03 49.89 12.37
N VAL A 47 -5.53 49.19 11.37
CA VAL A 47 -5.55 47.72 11.31
C VAL A 47 -4.75 47.14 12.47
N GLU A 48 -3.61 47.76 12.81
CA GLU A 48 -2.79 47.31 13.93
C GLU A 48 -3.49 47.48 15.29
N ASP A 49 -4.06 48.67 15.52
CA ASP A 49 -4.73 49.02 16.78
C ASP A 49 -6.06 48.28 16.99
N LEU A 50 -6.83 48.06 15.92
CA LEU A 50 -8.20 47.55 16.00
C LEU A 50 -8.30 46.05 15.70
N LEU A 51 -7.37 45.46 14.94
CA LEU A 51 -7.48 44.06 14.52
C LEU A 51 -6.26 43.23 14.94
N TRP A 52 -5.05 43.64 14.54
CA TRP A 52 -3.84 42.81 14.68
C TRP A 52 -3.47 42.51 16.13
N ASN A 53 -3.49 43.53 17.00
CA ASN A 53 -3.13 43.40 18.41
C ASN A 53 -4.33 43.07 19.32
N ILE A 54 -5.50 42.79 18.73
CA ILE A 54 -6.76 42.61 19.43
C ILE A 54 -7.13 41.11 19.46
N PRO A 55 -7.61 40.59 20.61
CA PRO A 55 -8.03 39.19 20.72
C PRO A 55 -9.30 38.91 19.90
N ALA A 56 -9.45 37.68 19.41
CA ALA A 56 -10.43 37.30 18.40
C ALA A 56 -11.89 37.57 18.80
N GLU A 57 -12.21 37.52 20.10
CA GLU A 57 -13.55 37.77 20.62
C GLU A 57 -14.02 39.21 20.40
N LYS A 58 -13.10 40.15 20.15
CA LYS A 58 -13.39 41.56 19.94
C LYS A 58 -13.34 41.98 18.47
N TRP A 59 -13.02 41.08 17.54
CA TRP A 59 -12.88 41.45 16.12
C TRP A 59 -14.16 41.99 15.49
N GLU A 60 -15.35 41.51 15.86
CA GLU A 60 -16.63 42.04 15.34
C GLU A 60 -16.83 43.53 15.70
N GLU A 61 -16.65 43.87 16.97
CA GLU A 61 -16.77 45.24 17.46
C GLU A 61 -15.76 46.17 16.77
N ASN A 62 -14.51 45.70 16.63
CA ASN A 62 -13.44 46.49 16.07
C ASN A 62 -13.49 46.59 14.55
N TRP A 63 -13.99 45.58 13.84
CA TRP A 63 -14.29 45.67 12.42
C TRP A 63 -15.37 46.73 12.14
N ALA A 64 -16.41 46.77 12.97
CA ALA A 64 -17.41 47.83 12.89
C ALA A 64 -16.82 49.23 13.16
N ALA A 65 -15.89 49.34 14.12
CA ALA A 65 -15.17 50.57 14.41
C ALA A 65 -14.27 51.01 13.24
N LEU A 66 -13.56 50.07 12.60
CA LEU A 66 -12.71 50.35 11.44
C LEU A 66 -13.54 50.84 10.24
N LYS A 67 -14.68 50.19 9.95
CA LYS A 67 -15.62 50.65 8.90
C LYS A 67 -16.16 52.05 9.16
N LYS A 68 -16.47 52.36 10.43
CA LYS A 68 -16.93 53.69 10.83
C LYS A 68 -15.84 54.75 10.64
N TRP A 69 -14.59 54.44 10.97
CA TRP A 69 -13.45 55.33 10.74
C TRP A 69 -13.23 55.59 9.24
N ALA A 70 -13.26 54.54 8.42
CA ALA A 70 -13.08 54.62 6.98
C ALA A 70 -14.27 55.25 6.22
N GLN A 71 -15.36 55.60 6.92
CA GLN A 71 -16.58 56.17 6.34
C GLN A 71 -17.14 55.31 5.19
N VAL A 72 -17.04 53.99 5.32
CA VAL A 72 -17.43 53.04 4.27
C VAL A 72 -18.93 53.12 4.00
N ASP A 73 -19.30 53.39 2.74
CA ASP A 73 -20.62 53.06 2.22
C ASP A 73 -20.69 51.55 1.98
N PRO A 74 -21.59 50.81 2.67
CA PRO A 74 -21.75 49.36 2.49
C PRO A 74 -22.02 48.93 1.05
N ALA A 75 -22.54 49.83 0.20
CA ALA A 75 -22.84 49.54 -1.20
C ALA A 75 -21.67 49.78 -2.17
N ALA A 76 -20.61 50.52 -1.76
CA ALA A 76 -19.57 50.98 -2.68
C ALA A 76 -18.12 50.62 -2.25
N ASN A 77 -17.79 50.67 -0.96
CA ASN A 77 -16.38 50.66 -0.51
C ASN A 77 -16.01 49.55 0.50
N ASP A 78 -16.94 48.67 0.87
CA ASP A 78 -16.68 47.60 1.87
C ASP A 78 -15.68 46.56 1.36
N ASP A 79 -15.82 46.16 0.08
CA ASP A 79 -14.88 45.27 -0.59
C ASP A 79 -13.49 45.90 -0.73
N LEU A 80 -13.43 47.20 -1.04
CA LEU A 80 -12.17 47.94 -1.16
C LEU A 80 -11.43 47.99 0.18
N LEU A 81 -12.15 48.27 1.29
CA LEU A 81 -11.55 48.24 2.62
C LEU A 81 -11.02 46.84 2.95
N ARG A 82 -11.79 45.78 2.68
CA ARG A 82 -11.35 44.39 2.92
C ARG A 82 -10.07 44.06 2.17
N VAL A 83 -9.99 44.38 0.88
CA VAL A 83 -8.81 44.12 0.03
C VAL A 83 -7.57 44.85 0.55
N GLN A 84 -7.72 46.10 0.98
CA GLN A 84 -6.60 46.87 1.55
C GLN A 84 -6.14 46.30 2.89
N VAL A 85 -7.07 45.83 3.74
CA VAL A 85 -6.73 45.14 4.99
C VAL A 85 -6.00 43.82 4.70
N ASP A 86 -6.47 43.02 3.74
CA ASP A 86 -5.81 41.77 3.34
C ASP A 86 -4.37 42.02 2.83
N SER A 87 -4.12 43.13 2.14
CA SER A 87 -2.78 43.55 1.70
C SER A 87 -1.84 43.79 2.90
N ILE A 88 -2.33 44.49 3.92
CA ILE A 88 -1.56 44.77 5.16
C ILE A 88 -1.29 43.47 5.93
N LEU A 89 -2.28 42.58 6.00
CA LEU A 89 -2.14 41.29 6.67
C LEU A 89 -1.10 40.39 5.96
N LEU A 90 -1.05 40.42 4.62
CA LEU A 90 -0.04 39.71 3.85
C LEU A 90 1.37 40.26 4.13
N ASP A 91 1.53 41.58 4.21
CA ASP A 91 2.82 42.20 4.56
C ASP A 91 3.28 41.82 5.96
N LYS A 92 2.37 41.87 6.95
CA LYS A 92 2.67 41.42 8.32
C LYS A 92 3.02 39.93 8.38
N ALA A 93 2.37 39.09 7.58
CA ALA A 93 2.68 37.66 7.49
C ALA A 93 4.04 37.37 6.84
N ALA A 94 4.42 38.13 5.82
CA ALA A 94 5.73 38.01 5.16
C ALA A 94 6.88 38.55 6.05
N ALA A 95 6.62 39.60 6.84
CA ALA A 95 7.60 40.20 7.75
C ALA A 95 7.95 39.29 8.95
N ASP A 96 6.95 38.63 9.53
CA ASP A 96 7.14 37.64 10.60
C ASP A 96 6.36 36.34 10.28
N PRO A 97 6.93 35.44 9.45
CA PRO A 97 6.25 34.20 9.09
C PRO A 97 6.01 33.25 10.26
N ASP A 98 6.77 33.35 11.35
CA ASP A 98 6.68 32.43 12.49
C ASP A 98 5.47 32.71 13.39
N LYS A 99 5.15 33.99 13.62
CA LYS A 99 3.99 34.37 14.46
C LYS A 99 2.90 35.12 13.69
N GLY A 100 3.28 35.91 12.69
CA GLY A 100 2.37 36.74 11.91
C GLY A 100 1.47 35.94 10.97
N LEU A 101 2.00 34.87 10.35
CA LEU A 101 1.26 34.10 9.34
C LEU A 101 -0.05 33.49 9.88
N GLU A 102 -0.02 32.88 11.07
CA GLU A 102 -1.22 32.29 11.67
C GLU A 102 -2.27 33.36 12.01
N THR A 103 -1.83 34.49 12.59
CA THR A 103 -2.69 35.60 12.98
C THR A 103 -3.36 36.24 11.75
N ALA A 104 -2.57 36.52 10.71
CA ALA A 104 -3.06 37.03 9.42
C ALA A 104 -4.11 36.09 8.81
N CYS A 105 -3.83 34.79 8.76
CA CYS A 105 -4.78 33.81 8.20
C CYS A 105 -6.10 33.72 8.98
N LYS A 106 -6.07 33.86 10.31
CA LYS A 106 -7.29 33.89 11.13
C LYS A 106 -8.12 35.15 10.86
N LEU A 107 -7.46 36.31 10.74
CA LEU A 107 -8.11 37.57 10.41
C LEU A 107 -8.72 37.56 8.99
N VAL A 108 -7.98 37.11 7.97
CA VAL A 108 -8.52 36.96 6.60
C VAL A 108 -9.78 36.10 6.60
N LYS A 109 -9.76 34.94 7.28
CA LYS A 109 -10.94 34.06 7.40
C LYS A 109 -12.12 34.71 8.12
N PHE A 110 -11.85 35.59 9.08
CA PHE A 110 -12.89 36.36 9.77
C PHE A 110 -13.50 37.44 8.86
N LEU A 111 -12.71 38.01 7.95
CA LEU A 111 -13.14 39.00 6.96
C LEU A 111 -13.86 38.39 5.76
N ASP A 112 -13.76 37.07 5.54
CA ASP A 112 -14.52 36.34 4.53
C ASP A 112 -16.03 36.39 4.85
N ARG A 113 -16.71 37.44 4.40
CA ARG A 113 -18.15 37.63 4.52
C ARG A 113 -18.77 37.83 3.15
N GLY A 114 -19.83 37.10 2.85
CA GLY A 114 -20.59 37.23 1.59
C GLY A 114 -20.18 36.25 0.49
N ILE A 115 -20.52 36.60 -0.75
CA ILE A 115 -20.41 35.71 -1.94
C ILE A 115 -19.09 35.93 -2.70
N LYS A 116 -18.43 37.08 -2.53
CA LYS A 116 -17.20 37.42 -3.27
C LYS A 116 -15.98 36.70 -2.65
N PRO A 117 -15.14 36.00 -3.44
CA PRO A 117 -13.93 35.39 -2.93
C PRO A 117 -12.94 36.43 -2.39
N ARG A 118 -12.03 35.96 -1.52
CA ARG A 118 -10.86 36.74 -1.07
C ARG A 118 -9.84 36.91 -2.21
N PRO A 119 -8.91 37.88 -2.13
CA PRO A 119 -7.85 38.05 -3.11
C PRO A 119 -6.98 36.78 -3.27
N ALA A 120 -6.45 36.55 -4.47
CA ALA A 120 -5.63 35.38 -4.81
C ALA A 120 -4.40 35.23 -3.89
N GLU A 121 -3.77 36.34 -3.52
CA GLU A 121 -2.61 36.38 -2.64
C GLU A 121 -2.98 35.98 -1.20
N ALA A 122 -4.10 36.49 -0.69
CA ALA A 122 -4.63 36.13 0.62
C ALA A 122 -5.11 34.66 0.65
N HIS A 123 -5.70 34.18 -0.45
CA HIS A 123 -6.07 32.79 -0.62
C HIS A 123 -4.86 31.86 -0.53
N PHE A 124 -3.79 32.16 -1.26
CA PHE A 124 -2.55 31.41 -1.20
C PHE A 124 -1.96 31.38 0.20
N MET A 125 -1.92 32.53 0.90
CA MET A 125 -1.42 32.62 2.27
C MET A 125 -2.18 31.69 3.22
N VAL A 126 -3.51 31.66 3.12
CA VAL A 126 -4.35 30.77 3.92
C VAL A 126 -4.11 29.29 3.60
N MET A 127 -3.98 28.95 2.31
CA MET A 127 -3.65 27.60 1.86
C MET A 127 -2.26 27.16 2.37
N LEU A 128 -1.26 28.05 2.28
CA LEU A 128 0.09 27.83 2.79
C LEU A 128 0.07 27.46 4.27
N GLN A 129 -0.58 28.27 5.11
CA GLN A 129 -0.69 28.02 6.55
C GLN A 129 -1.43 26.72 6.89
N ARG A 130 -2.45 26.37 6.09
CA ARG A 130 -3.26 25.16 6.30
C ARG A 130 -2.49 23.89 5.96
N ASP A 131 -1.80 23.89 4.82
CA ASP A 131 -1.28 22.68 4.20
C ASP A 131 0.22 22.46 4.42
N MET A 132 0.99 23.47 4.87
CA MET A 132 2.42 23.29 5.15
C MET A 132 2.67 22.24 6.24
N ASN A 133 3.85 21.60 6.18
CA ASN A 133 4.27 20.76 7.30
C ASN A 133 4.38 21.61 8.57
N ARG A 134 4.02 21.07 9.74
CA ARG A 134 4.10 21.82 11.01
C ARG A 134 5.35 21.48 11.82
N GLN A 135 5.93 20.30 11.60
CA GLN A 135 7.06 19.80 12.39
C GLN A 135 8.03 19.03 11.48
N PRO A 136 9.16 19.65 11.07
CA PRO A 136 9.43 21.09 11.08
C PRO A 136 8.63 21.84 9.99
N PRO A 137 8.28 23.12 10.21
CA PRO A 137 7.70 23.95 9.16
C PRO A 137 8.73 24.34 8.09
N PRO A 138 8.29 24.75 6.89
CA PRO A 138 9.20 25.30 5.89
C PRO A 138 10.01 26.47 6.46
N PRO A 139 11.30 26.63 6.07
CA PRO A 139 12.15 27.69 6.58
C PRO A 139 11.50 29.07 6.47
N ALA A 140 11.69 29.93 7.48
CA ALA A 140 11.03 31.23 7.52
C ALA A 140 11.37 32.10 6.30
N ASN A 141 12.60 32.04 5.80
CA ASN A 141 13.02 32.71 4.57
C ASN A 141 12.30 32.18 3.32
N LEU A 142 12.01 30.87 3.24
CA LEU A 142 11.23 30.30 2.13
C LEU A 142 9.76 30.72 2.20
N ARG A 143 9.16 30.74 3.40
CA ARG A 143 7.80 31.26 3.62
C ARG A 143 7.68 32.73 3.23
N LYS A 144 8.66 33.56 3.63
CA LYS A 144 8.73 34.96 3.21
C LYS A 144 8.83 35.09 1.69
N LEU A 145 9.79 34.38 1.06
CA LEU A 145 10.02 34.40 -0.38
C LEU A 145 8.76 34.04 -1.18
N VAL A 146 8.03 32.98 -0.78
CA VAL A 146 6.85 32.53 -1.54
C VAL A 146 5.70 33.55 -1.45
N LEU A 147 5.49 34.17 -0.27
CA LEU A 147 4.47 35.22 -0.09
C LEU A 147 4.83 36.48 -0.88
N GLU A 148 6.08 36.94 -0.81
CA GLU A 148 6.56 38.10 -1.57
C GLU A 148 6.51 37.86 -3.08
N THR A 149 6.89 36.67 -3.53
CA THR A 149 6.84 36.32 -4.96
C THR A 149 5.40 36.28 -5.47
N ARG A 150 4.45 35.78 -4.67
CA ARG A 150 3.03 35.77 -5.03
C ARG A 150 2.47 37.20 -5.13
N ARG A 151 2.74 38.06 -4.16
CA ARG A 151 2.37 39.48 -4.22
C ARG A 151 2.95 40.17 -5.45
N LEU A 152 4.24 39.97 -5.69
CA LEU A 152 4.96 40.57 -6.79
C LEU A 152 4.41 40.09 -8.16
N ALA A 153 4.00 38.83 -8.27
CA ALA A 153 3.39 38.29 -9.49
C ALA A 153 2.12 39.05 -9.89
N GLU A 154 1.21 39.30 -8.94
CA GLU A 154 -0.01 40.06 -9.21
C GLU A 154 0.26 41.54 -9.45
N GLN A 155 1.19 42.15 -8.71
CA GLN A 155 1.59 43.55 -8.94
C GLN A 155 2.15 43.78 -10.35
N VAL A 156 2.99 42.87 -10.85
CA VAL A 156 3.57 43.01 -12.21
C VAL A 156 2.53 42.69 -13.27
N ALA A 157 1.74 41.63 -13.11
CA ALA A 157 0.69 41.26 -14.05
C ALA A 157 -0.36 42.37 -14.23
N LEU A 158 -0.74 43.00 -13.12
CA LEU A 158 -1.69 44.09 -13.09
C LEU A 158 -1.01 45.46 -13.16
N SER A 159 0.29 45.54 -13.47
CA SER A 159 1.01 46.80 -13.63
C SER A 159 0.75 47.82 -12.52
N ALA A 160 0.71 47.38 -11.27
CA ALA A 160 0.45 48.20 -10.09
C ALA A 160 1.66 49.07 -9.69
N ARG A 161 1.43 50.20 -9.03
CA ARG A 161 2.49 51.13 -8.61
C ARG A 161 3.29 50.64 -7.42
N GLY A 162 2.68 49.90 -6.52
CA GLY A 162 3.34 49.39 -5.31
C GLY A 162 3.64 50.46 -4.25
N ASP A 163 3.55 51.76 -4.57
CA ASP A 163 3.61 52.90 -3.64
C ASP A 163 2.33 53.77 -3.79
N ALA A 164 1.54 53.85 -2.72
CA ALA A 164 0.29 54.62 -2.66
C ALA A 164 0.49 56.15 -2.61
N ARG A 165 1.71 56.66 -2.57
CA ARG A 165 2.00 58.09 -2.35
C ARG A 165 1.92 58.96 -3.60
N THR A 166 1.83 58.36 -4.79
CA THR A 166 1.80 59.11 -6.06
C THR A 166 0.49 58.86 -6.83
N PRO A 167 -0.42 59.85 -6.89
CA PRO A 167 -1.63 59.81 -7.72
C PRO A 167 -1.29 59.59 -9.20
N GLY A 168 -2.17 58.94 -9.98
CA GLY A 168 -1.87 58.56 -11.36
C GLY A 168 -2.73 57.39 -11.85
N ALA A 169 -2.54 56.91 -13.08
CA ALA A 169 -3.28 55.77 -13.62
C ALA A 169 -2.43 54.49 -13.76
N SER A 170 -3.07 53.36 -13.47
CA SER A 170 -2.67 51.97 -13.77
C SER A 170 -2.01 51.73 -15.12
N TYR A 171 -2.79 52.05 -16.14
CA TYR A 171 -2.61 51.65 -17.54
C TYR A 171 -2.39 50.15 -17.75
N SER A 172 -2.83 49.31 -16.81
CA SER A 172 -2.65 47.86 -16.83
C SER A 172 -3.19 47.22 -18.12
N GLU A 173 -4.33 47.72 -18.58
CA GLU A 173 -4.98 47.30 -19.81
C GLU A 173 -4.19 47.68 -21.08
N LYS A 174 -3.43 48.79 -21.02
CA LYS A 174 -2.56 49.24 -22.11
C LYS A 174 -1.18 48.58 -22.08
N ILE A 175 -0.67 48.23 -20.89
CA ILE A 175 0.67 47.67 -20.71
C ILE A 175 0.71 46.15 -20.98
N LEU A 176 -0.40 45.45 -20.70
CA LEU A 176 -0.52 44.00 -20.83
C LEU A 176 0.12 43.38 -22.10
N PRO A 177 -0.09 43.93 -23.32
CA PRO A 177 0.47 43.34 -24.54
C PRO A 177 1.99 43.15 -24.52
N TRP A 178 2.73 44.03 -23.82
CA TRP A 178 4.19 43.95 -23.73
C TRP A 178 4.69 43.02 -22.62
N THR A 179 3.87 42.75 -21.59
CA THR A 179 4.30 42.06 -20.37
C THR A 179 3.75 40.63 -20.26
N GLN A 180 2.63 40.33 -20.93
CA GLN A 180 1.91 39.07 -20.80
C GLN A 180 2.81 37.83 -20.94
N ALA A 181 3.62 37.75 -22.00
CA ALA A 181 4.47 36.58 -22.25
C ALA A 181 5.56 36.40 -21.17
N ALA A 182 6.13 37.50 -20.68
CA ALA A 182 7.16 37.47 -19.65
C ALA A 182 6.58 37.08 -18.27
N VAL A 183 5.38 37.57 -17.96
CA VAL A 183 4.61 37.15 -16.76
C VAL A 183 4.29 35.67 -16.82
N GLN A 184 3.79 35.16 -17.95
CA GLN A 184 3.50 33.72 -18.12
C GLN A 184 4.75 32.85 -17.94
N ALA A 185 5.92 33.30 -18.41
CA ALA A 185 7.18 32.60 -18.23
C ALA A 185 7.63 32.58 -16.75
N ALA A 186 7.39 33.65 -16.00
CA ALA A 186 7.64 33.71 -14.57
C ALA A 186 6.64 32.85 -13.76
N ASP A 187 5.36 32.86 -14.12
CA ASP A 187 4.32 32.01 -13.53
C ASP A 187 4.62 30.51 -13.71
N ALA A 188 5.24 30.12 -14.84
CA ALA A 188 5.70 28.75 -15.08
C ALA A 188 6.78 28.28 -14.11
N LYS A 189 7.50 29.20 -13.46
CA LYS A 189 8.47 28.91 -12.38
C LYS A 189 7.83 29.03 -11.00
N ARG A 190 6.96 30.02 -10.81
CA ARG A 190 6.27 30.31 -9.55
C ARG A 190 5.39 29.13 -9.10
N ARG A 191 4.50 28.63 -9.97
CA ARG A 191 3.55 27.53 -9.65
C ARG A 191 4.22 26.27 -9.11
N PRO A 192 5.22 25.67 -9.78
CA PRO A 192 5.90 24.49 -9.25
C PRO A 192 6.74 24.79 -7.99
N GLY A 193 7.19 26.03 -7.81
CA GLY A 193 7.83 26.48 -6.57
C GLY A 193 6.85 26.50 -5.40
N GLU A 194 5.65 27.05 -5.60
CA GLU A 194 4.55 27.06 -4.62
C GLU A 194 4.07 25.65 -4.27
N ASP A 195 3.92 24.76 -5.25
CA ASP A 195 3.53 23.36 -5.03
C ASP A 195 4.52 22.63 -4.10
N GLN A 196 5.82 22.93 -4.21
CA GLN A 196 6.88 22.23 -3.47
C GLN A 196 7.15 22.77 -2.06
N VAL A 197 6.58 23.93 -1.68
CA VAL A 197 6.68 24.43 -0.30
C VAL A 197 6.01 23.48 0.71
N PHE A 198 5.07 22.64 0.25
CA PHE A 198 4.35 21.67 1.09
C PHE A 198 5.13 20.39 1.44
N LEU A 199 6.34 20.22 0.89
CA LEU A 199 7.24 19.12 1.23
C LEU A 199 7.74 19.24 2.69
N SER A 200 8.41 18.18 3.19
CA SER A 200 8.90 18.11 4.57
C SER A 200 10.40 17.81 4.65
N ASN A 201 11.17 18.16 3.63
CA ASN A 201 12.60 17.87 3.56
C ASN A 201 13.39 19.02 2.93
N ASP A 202 14.64 19.17 3.35
CA ASP A 202 15.52 20.29 2.98
C ASP A 202 15.80 20.36 1.47
N GLN A 203 15.92 19.21 0.80
CA GLN A 203 16.16 19.15 -0.65
C GLN A 203 14.97 19.76 -1.40
N GLY A 204 13.75 19.31 -1.09
CA GLY A 204 12.52 19.83 -1.68
C GLY A 204 12.33 21.33 -1.44
N TRP A 205 12.66 21.80 -0.24
CA TRP A 205 12.62 23.23 0.08
C TRP A 205 13.68 24.04 -0.66
N THR A 206 14.86 23.46 -0.91
CA THR A 206 15.92 24.10 -1.72
C THR A 206 15.52 24.20 -3.19
N GLU A 207 14.88 23.16 -3.73
CA GLU A 207 14.32 23.17 -5.09
C GLU A 207 13.19 24.20 -5.23
N ALA A 208 12.28 24.26 -4.24
CA ALA A 208 11.23 25.27 -4.17
C ALA A 208 11.81 26.70 -4.14
N ALA A 209 12.82 26.95 -3.28
CA ALA A 209 13.50 28.23 -3.20
C ALA A 209 14.15 28.62 -4.54
N THR A 210 14.76 27.66 -5.24
CA THR A 210 15.38 27.91 -6.55
C THR A 210 14.36 28.36 -7.60
N LEU A 211 13.22 27.66 -7.69
CA LEU A 211 12.14 28.01 -8.60
C LEU A 211 11.51 29.36 -8.26
N LEU A 212 11.29 29.62 -6.97
CA LEU A 212 10.71 30.88 -6.51
C LEU A 212 11.66 32.06 -6.70
N ASN A 213 12.97 31.91 -6.47
CA ASN A 213 13.94 32.97 -6.78
C ASN A 213 14.00 33.27 -8.28
N ASP A 214 13.99 32.25 -9.16
CA ASP A 214 13.94 32.48 -10.62
C ASP A 214 12.66 33.22 -11.01
N ALA A 215 11.51 32.85 -10.44
CA ALA A 215 10.26 33.59 -10.65
C ALA A 215 10.33 35.03 -10.13
N HIS A 216 10.82 35.21 -8.91
CA HIS A 216 10.96 36.50 -8.24
C HIS A 216 11.86 37.45 -9.05
N ASP A 217 13.04 36.97 -9.46
CA ASP A 217 14.00 37.72 -10.28
C ASP A 217 13.40 38.14 -11.62
N ARG A 218 12.59 37.28 -12.25
CA ARG A 218 11.91 37.60 -13.51
C ARG A 218 10.89 38.72 -13.31
N TYR A 219 10.10 38.67 -12.24
CA TYR A 219 9.16 39.74 -11.95
C TYR A 219 9.87 41.05 -11.58
N GLN A 220 10.91 41.00 -10.74
CA GLN A 220 11.72 42.18 -10.39
C GLN A 220 12.34 42.83 -11.62
N LYS A 221 12.87 42.04 -12.58
CA LYS A 221 13.43 42.56 -13.84
C LYS A 221 12.38 43.23 -14.73
N LEU A 222 11.10 42.87 -14.60
CA LEU A 222 10.01 43.49 -15.36
C LEU A 222 9.52 44.80 -14.74
N GLN A 223 9.66 45.00 -13.42
CA GLN A 223 9.16 46.20 -12.75
C GLN A 223 9.67 47.53 -13.36
N PRO A 224 10.97 47.72 -13.68
CA PRO A 224 11.44 48.95 -14.32
C PRO A 224 10.79 49.20 -15.68
N THR A 225 10.56 48.14 -16.47
CA THR A 225 9.88 48.25 -17.77
C THR A 225 8.43 48.66 -17.60
N VAL A 226 7.71 48.06 -16.66
CA VAL A 226 6.32 48.43 -16.34
C VAL A 226 6.26 49.88 -15.86
N ALA A 227 7.17 50.29 -14.98
CA ALA A 227 7.23 51.66 -14.46
C ALA A 227 7.51 52.68 -15.58
N ALA A 228 8.49 52.42 -16.45
CA ALA A 228 8.82 53.29 -17.58
C ALA A 228 7.64 53.43 -18.57
N LEU A 229 6.95 52.33 -18.89
CA LEU A 229 5.77 52.35 -19.75
C LEU A 229 4.61 53.14 -19.12
N ARG A 230 4.40 52.98 -17.81
CA ARG A 230 3.34 53.70 -17.08
C ARG A 230 3.61 55.20 -17.04
N GLU A 231 4.84 55.59 -16.70
CA GLU A 231 5.31 56.99 -16.69
C GLU A 231 5.15 57.63 -18.08
N ALA A 232 5.53 56.90 -19.13
CA ALA A 232 5.41 57.31 -20.51
C ALA A 232 3.95 57.53 -20.93
N LEU A 233 3.07 56.56 -20.65
CA LEU A 233 1.64 56.67 -20.95
C LEU A 233 0.97 57.81 -20.17
N ASN A 234 1.35 58.02 -18.90
CA ASN A 234 0.85 59.11 -18.08
C ASN A 234 1.25 60.46 -18.68
N THR A 235 2.55 60.64 -18.94
CA THR A 235 3.11 61.86 -19.54
C THR A 235 2.49 62.12 -20.91
N TYR A 236 2.43 61.09 -21.76
CA TYR A 236 1.87 61.18 -23.10
C TYR A 236 0.42 61.69 -23.10
N HIS A 237 -0.43 61.13 -22.25
CA HIS A 237 -1.82 61.58 -22.15
C HIS A 237 -1.97 62.96 -21.50
N GLU A 238 -1.14 63.28 -20.49
CA GLU A 238 -1.13 64.60 -19.84
C GLU A 238 -0.74 65.70 -20.84
N VAL A 239 0.34 65.48 -21.59
CA VAL A 239 0.83 66.43 -22.60
C VAL A 239 -0.21 66.63 -23.70
N LEU A 240 -0.82 65.56 -24.23
CA LEU A 240 -1.85 65.69 -25.26
C LEU A 240 -3.12 66.40 -24.77
N ALA A 241 -3.45 66.33 -23.49
CA ALA A 241 -4.58 67.06 -22.93
C ALA A 241 -4.37 68.59 -22.93
N ALA A 242 -3.12 69.06 -22.87
CA ALA A 242 -2.78 70.46 -22.62
C ALA A 242 -2.02 71.16 -23.75
N LEU A 243 -1.04 70.48 -24.33
CA LEU A 243 -0.14 71.04 -25.33
C LEU A 243 -0.86 71.66 -26.55
N PRO A 244 -1.96 71.11 -27.09
CA PRO A 244 -2.71 71.78 -28.17
C PRO A 244 -3.14 73.22 -27.81
N TYR A 245 -3.57 73.43 -26.56
CA TYR A 245 -4.02 74.74 -26.08
C TYR A 245 -2.85 75.68 -25.80
N ASP A 246 -1.75 75.16 -25.24
CA ASP A 246 -0.55 75.94 -24.98
C ASP A 246 0.15 76.37 -26.28
N SER A 247 0.19 75.47 -27.28
CA SER A 247 0.64 75.79 -28.65
C SER A 247 -0.25 76.84 -29.30
N LEU A 248 -1.58 76.78 -29.12
CA LEU A 248 -2.49 77.79 -29.65
C LEU A 248 -2.30 79.16 -28.98
N TRP A 249 -2.09 79.19 -27.66
CA TRP A 249 -1.74 80.41 -26.93
C TRP A 249 -0.43 81.00 -27.46
N LEU A 250 0.62 80.19 -27.56
CA LEU A 250 1.94 80.61 -28.04
C LEU A 250 1.89 81.15 -29.47
N ALA A 251 1.07 80.55 -30.33
CA ALA A 251 0.83 81.01 -31.70
C ALA A 251 0.19 82.41 -31.74
N ARG A 252 -0.80 82.66 -30.87
CA ARG A 252 -1.57 83.92 -30.83
C ARG A 252 -0.79 85.07 -30.18
N ARG A 253 0.07 84.77 -29.21
CA ARG A 253 0.85 85.74 -28.46
C ARG A 253 1.73 86.61 -29.39
N GLU A 254 1.57 87.92 -29.25
CA GLU A 254 2.40 88.92 -29.94
C GLU A 254 3.80 88.97 -29.32
N GLY A 255 4.85 89.02 -30.14
CA GLY A 255 6.24 89.01 -29.66
C GLY A 255 6.85 87.62 -29.42
N THR A 256 6.15 86.54 -29.75
CA THR A 256 6.74 85.19 -29.79
C THR A 256 7.84 85.14 -30.86
N ASP A 257 9.06 84.82 -30.45
CA ASP A 257 10.22 84.71 -31.34
C ASP A 257 10.33 83.32 -32.00
N ASP A 258 11.21 83.21 -33.00
CA ASP A 258 11.39 81.98 -33.76
C ASP A 258 11.92 80.81 -32.90
N ARG A 259 12.71 81.11 -31.87
CA ARG A 259 13.29 80.11 -30.96
C ARG A 259 12.21 79.38 -30.18
N LYS A 260 11.22 80.10 -29.64
CA LYS A 260 10.08 79.51 -28.93
C LYS A 260 9.21 78.64 -29.84
N LEU A 261 9.04 79.05 -31.11
CA LEU A 261 8.30 78.24 -32.08
C LEU A 261 9.06 76.94 -32.41
N GLN A 262 10.37 77.00 -32.60
CA GLN A 262 11.19 75.80 -32.83
C GLN A 262 11.21 74.86 -31.63
N ALA A 263 11.25 75.40 -30.40
CA ALA A 263 11.14 74.60 -29.19
C ALA A 263 9.79 73.86 -29.09
N ASN A 264 8.68 74.54 -29.42
CA ASN A 264 7.36 73.90 -29.44
C ASN A 264 7.19 72.89 -30.59
N GLU A 265 7.78 73.15 -31.77
CA GLU A 265 7.83 72.19 -32.87
C GLU A 265 8.63 70.93 -32.50
N LYS A 266 9.76 71.09 -31.79
CA LYS A 266 10.54 69.96 -31.24
C LYS A 266 9.71 69.18 -30.23
N LEU A 267 9.05 69.88 -29.30
CA LEU A 267 8.20 69.27 -28.29
C LEU A 267 7.11 68.37 -28.92
N TRP A 268 6.44 68.84 -29.98
CA TRP A 268 5.52 68.02 -30.76
C TRP A 268 6.21 66.84 -31.46
N GLY A 269 7.42 67.03 -32.00
CA GLY A 269 8.23 65.95 -32.55
C GLY A 269 8.52 64.83 -31.54
N ASP A 270 8.82 65.19 -30.29
CA ASP A 270 9.08 64.23 -29.22
C ASP A 270 7.78 63.54 -28.75
N VAL A 271 6.63 64.23 -28.73
CA VAL A 271 5.32 63.62 -28.50
C VAL A 271 5.01 62.55 -29.56
N HIS A 272 5.23 62.86 -30.84
CA HIS A 272 5.00 61.90 -31.93
C HIS A 272 5.98 60.72 -31.86
N ALA A 273 7.25 60.98 -31.54
CA ALA A 273 8.24 59.91 -31.35
C ALA A 273 7.88 58.99 -30.17
N LEU A 274 7.33 59.55 -29.08
CA LEU A 274 6.85 58.77 -27.95
C LEU A 274 5.59 57.97 -28.31
N ALA A 275 4.69 58.55 -29.11
CA ALA A 275 3.52 57.86 -29.61
C ALA A 275 3.90 56.64 -30.47
N ASP A 276 4.81 56.82 -31.43
CA ASP A 276 5.28 55.74 -32.31
C ASP A 276 5.86 54.56 -31.49
N LEU A 277 6.58 54.85 -30.39
CA LEU A 277 7.11 53.83 -29.47
C LEU A 277 6.01 53.13 -28.65
N LEU A 278 4.93 53.83 -28.31
CA LEU A 278 3.80 53.30 -27.54
C LEU A 278 2.73 52.61 -28.42
N GLU A 279 2.77 52.81 -29.75
CA GLU A 279 1.89 52.15 -30.72
C GLU A 279 2.40 50.77 -31.17
N ASP A 280 3.72 50.53 -31.19
CA ASP A 280 4.28 49.20 -31.48
C ASP A 280 4.05 48.23 -30.31
N ARG A 281 2.91 47.53 -30.36
CA ARG A 281 2.50 46.54 -29.37
C ARG A 281 3.15 45.17 -29.54
N GLN A 282 3.92 44.95 -30.61
CA GLN A 282 4.56 43.65 -30.88
C GLN A 282 5.96 43.57 -30.31
N LYS A 283 6.62 44.71 -30.12
CA LYS A 283 7.97 44.78 -29.59
C LYS A 283 7.99 45.58 -28.29
N THR A 284 8.40 44.96 -27.20
CA THR A 284 8.64 45.67 -25.95
C THR A 284 9.72 46.74 -26.18
N PRO A 285 9.41 48.02 -25.98
CA PRO A 285 10.37 49.10 -26.18
C PRO A 285 11.47 49.06 -25.11
N ASP A 286 12.66 49.59 -25.44
CA ASP A 286 13.75 49.69 -24.46
C ASP A 286 13.34 50.66 -23.33
N PRO A 287 13.27 50.20 -22.07
CA PRO A 287 12.83 51.03 -20.96
C PRO A 287 13.71 52.26 -20.75
N ASN A 288 15.02 52.19 -21.06
CA ASN A 288 15.91 53.34 -20.95
C ASN A 288 15.61 54.39 -22.02
N GLN A 289 15.35 53.95 -23.25
CA GLN A 289 14.99 54.84 -24.36
C GLN A 289 13.69 55.59 -24.05
N ILE A 290 12.67 54.87 -23.59
CA ILE A 290 11.39 55.47 -23.21
C ILE A 290 11.54 56.41 -22.01
N ALA A 291 12.29 56.01 -20.98
CA ALA A 291 12.48 56.85 -19.79
C ALA A 291 13.19 58.16 -20.12
N VAL A 292 14.22 58.13 -20.98
CA VAL A 292 14.93 59.34 -21.43
C VAL A 292 13.98 60.26 -22.20
N LEU A 293 13.28 59.73 -23.21
CA LEU A 293 12.35 60.52 -24.02
C LEU A 293 11.20 61.11 -23.16
N THR A 294 10.66 60.32 -22.22
CA THR A 294 9.59 60.76 -21.32
C THR A 294 10.04 61.89 -20.41
N ARG A 295 11.23 61.77 -19.79
CA ARG A 295 11.78 62.79 -18.90
C ARG A 295 12.10 64.09 -19.66
N ASP A 296 12.69 63.97 -20.85
CA ASP A 296 13.02 65.12 -21.68
C ASP A 296 11.72 65.85 -22.11
N LEU A 297 10.69 65.09 -22.50
CA LEU A 297 9.35 65.60 -22.80
C LEU A 297 8.70 66.32 -21.60
N GLN A 298 8.75 65.72 -20.40
CA GLN A 298 8.24 66.33 -19.16
C GLN A 298 8.93 67.67 -18.87
N GLY A 299 10.26 67.74 -19.03
CA GLY A 299 11.03 68.96 -18.81
C GLY A 299 10.61 70.08 -19.75
N GLU A 300 10.59 69.80 -21.05
CA GLU A 300 10.22 70.76 -22.10
C GLU A 300 8.76 71.23 -21.97
N PHE A 301 7.84 70.31 -21.68
CA PHE A 301 6.44 70.64 -21.46
C PHE A 301 6.22 71.50 -20.21
N LYS A 302 6.94 71.20 -19.12
CA LYS A 302 6.88 71.98 -17.87
C LYS A 302 7.37 73.40 -18.05
N GLU A 303 8.41 73.62 -18.85
CA GLU A 303 8.91 74.97 -19.17
C GLU A 303 7.83 75.80 -19.86
N LEU A 304 7.19 75.25 -20.90
CA LEU A 304 6.10 75.91 -21.63
C LEU A 304 4.90 76.20 -20.72
N THR A 305 4.46 75.21 -19.95
CA THR A 305 3.31 75.33 -19.04
C THR A 305 3.58 76.37 -17.95
N THR A 306 4.80 76.41 -17.42
CA THR A 306 5.20 77.42 -16.43
C THR A 306 5.15 78.82 -17.03
N GLU A 307 5.60 78.99 -18.28
CA GLU A 307 5.51 80.26 -18.98
C GLU A 307 4.06 80.71 -19.18
N PHE A 308 3.18 79.79 -19.61
CA PHE A 308 1.74 80.05 -19.74
C PHE A 308 1.12 80.48 -18.40
N GLN A 309 1.42 79.77 -17.31
CA GLN A 309 0.91 80.08 -15.98
C GLN A 309 1.40 81.44 -15.46
N GLN A 310 2.68 81.76 -15.67
CA GLN A 310 3.26 83.06 -15.30
C GLN A 310 2.61 84.20 -16.07
N GLU A 311 2.37 84.02 -17.37
CA GLU A 311 1.64 84.99 -18.19
C GLU A 311 0.23 85.23 -17.61
N GLY A 312 -0.52 84.15 -17.34
CA GLY A 312 -1.84 84.24 -16.72
C GLY A 312 -1.84 84.96 -15.37
N GLN A 313 -0.85 84.68 -14.50
CA GLN A 313 -0.71 85.36 -13.22
C GLN A 313 -0.38 86.86 -13.38
N SER A 314 0.52 87.20 -14.32
CA SER A 314 0.91 88.59 -14.57
C SER A 314 -0.25 89.48 -15.04
N LEU A 315 -1.25 88.87 -15.70
CA LEU A 315 -2.39 89.57 -16.25
C LEU A 315 -3.52 89.84 -15.25
N ARG A 316 -3.42 89.27 -14.04
CA ARG A 316 -4.42 89.42 -12.96
C ARG A 316 -4.66 90.89 -12.61
N ASP A 317 -3.58 91.66 -12.47
CA ASP A 317 -3.61 93.07 -12.06
C ASP A 317 -3.15 94.02 -13.18
N ALA A 318 -3.25 93.58 -14.44
CA ALA A 318 -2.77 94.33 -15.59
C ALA A 318 -3.49 95.69 -15.75
N SER A 319 -2.74 96.70 -16.21
CA SER A 319 -3.27 98.02 -16.57
C SER A 319 -4.21 97.93 -17.78
N ALA A 320 -5.19 98.83 -17.86
CA ALA A 320 -6.18 98.88 -18.92
C ALA A 320 -5.57 99.41 -20.23
N THR A 321 -4.94 98.53 -21.00
CA THR A 321 -4.38 98.85 -22.32
C THR A 321 -4.93 97.88 -23.37
N PRO A 322 -5.03 98.27 -24.65
CA PRO A 322 -5.43 97.36 -25.72
C PRO A 322 -4.53 96.11 -25.83
N GLY A 323 -3.23 96.27 -25.55
CA GLY A 323 -2.27 95.15 -25.55
C GLY A 323 -2.54 94.13 -24.45
N ASN A 324 -2.82 94.57 -23.22
CA ASN A 324 -3.18 93.66 -22.12
C ASN A 324 -4.54 93.00 -22.33
N LEU A 325 -5.50 93.68 -22.97
CA LEU A 325 -6.77 93.06 -23.35
C LEU A 325 -6.59 91.90 -24.33
N ARG A 326 -5.72 92.07 -25.34
CA ARG A 326 -5.38 91.00 -26.30
C ARG A 326 -4.70 89.83 -25.61
N ARG A 327 -3.67 90.09 -24.79
CA ARG A 327 -2.98 89.04 -24.01
C ARG A 327 -3.92 88.26 -23.09
N LEU A 328 -4.87 88.95 -22.44
CA LEU A 328 -5.93 88.31 -21.65
C LEU A 328 -6.83 87.41 -22.50
N GLN A 329 -7.26 87.88 -23.67
CA GLN A 329 -8.07 87.09 -24.59
C GLN A 329 -7.32 85.85 -25.09
N ASP A 330 -6.03 85.96 -25.39
CA ASP A 330 -5.19 84.84 -25.85
C ASP A 330 -5.03 83.76 -24.77
N VAL A 331 -4.81 84.16 -23.51
CA VAL A 331 -4.73 83.21 -22.38
C VAL A 331 -6.06 82.51 -22.16
N LEU A 332 -7.18 83.26 -22.17
CA LEU A 332 -8.53 82.74 -21.90
C LEU A 332 -9.03 81.68 -22.91
N VAL A 333 -8.33 81.51 -24.04
CA VAL A 333 -8.60 80.45 -25.04
C VAL A 333 -8.33 79.06 -24.46
N SER A 334 -7.31 78.91 -23.61
CA SER A 334 -7.00 77.61 -22.99
C SER A 334 -8.08 77.27 -21.94
N PRO A 335 -8.70 76.07 -21.99
CA PRO A 335 -9.66 75.65 -20.99
C PRO A 335 -9.01 75.25 -19.65
N LEU A 336 -7.68 75.10 -19.61
CA LEU A 336 -6.94 74.52 -18.49
C LEU A 336 -6.47 75.53 -17.42
N ILE A 337 -6.99 76.75 -17.46
CA ILE A 337 -6.74 77.75 -16.42
C ILE A 337 -7.49 77.35 -15.15
N PRO A 338 -6.84 77.37 -13.95
CA PRO A 338 -7.52 77.15 -12.68
C PRO A 338 -8.79 78.00 -12.55
N ALA A 339 -9.87 77.40 -12.04
CA ALA A 339 -11.20 78.01 -12.08
C ALA A 339 -11.24 79.40 -11.41
N ASP A 340 -10.54 79.56 -10.29
CA ASP A 340 -10.42 80.81 -9.54
C ASP A 340 -9.68 81.89 -10.34
N LEU A 341 -8.56 81.52 -10.98
CA LEU A 341 -7.80 82.41 -11.84
C LEU A 341 -8.59 82.78 -13.10
N ARG A 342 -9.28 81.82 -13.72
CA ARG A 342 -10.10 82.04 -14.92
C ARG A 342 -11.19 83.07 -14.66
N VAL A 343 -11.91 82.97 -13.54
CA VAL A 343 -12.93 83.96 -13.14
C VAL A 343 -12.32 85.35 -13.04
N ARG A 344 -11.19 85.48 -12.34
CA ARG A 344 -10.48 86.76 -12.20
C ARG A 344 -10.04 87.35 -13.53
N LEU A 345 -9.49 86.54 -14.43
CA LEU A 345 -9.07 87.00 -15.76
C LEU A 345 -10.25 87.42 -16.64
N VAL A 346 -11.40 86.74 -16.56
CA VAL A 346 -12.64 87.14 -17.26
C VAL A 346 -13.17 88.46 -16.72
N GLU A 347 -13.21 88.63 -15.40
CA GLU A 347 -13.60 89.89 -14.76
C GLU A 347 -12.67 91.03 -15.18
N LYS A 348 -11.35 90.78 -15.17
CA LYS A 348 -10.35 91.76 -15.60
C LYS A 348 -10.50 92.14 -17.07
N SER A 349 -10.74 91.16 -17.94
CA SER A 349 -10.99 91.39 -19.37
C SER A 349 -12.22 92.29 -19.59
N ARG A 350 -13.31 92.07 -18.84
CA ARG A 350 -14.49 92.95 -18.87
C ARG A 350 -14.20 94.35 -18.34
N GLU A 351 -13.44 94.45 -17.25
CA GLU A 351 -13.04 95.74 -16.65
C GLU A 351 -12.23 96.58 -17.66
N ILE A 352 -11.19 95.98 -18.27
CA ILE A 352 -10.35 96.66 -19.26
C ILE A 352 -11.16 97.03 -20.50
N SER A 353 -11.99 96.12 -21.00
CA SER A 353 -12.87 96.38 -22.16
C SER A 353 -13.79 97.57 -21.92
N ARG A 354 -14.40 97.66 -20.71
CA ARG A 354 -15.26 98.78 -20.33
C ARG A 354 -14.47 100.09 -20.24
N LYS A 355 -13.30 100.08 -19.58
CA LYS A 355 -12.44 101.27 -19.46
C LYS A 355 -12.00 101.80 -20.82
N LEU A 356 -11.55 100.93 -21.72
CA LEU A 356 -11.17 101.32 -23.08
C LEU A 356 -12.36 101.86 -23.89
N ALA A 357 -13.57 101.29 -23.69
CA ALA A 357 -14.79 101.80 -24.34
C ALA A 357 -15.24 103.17 -23.77
N GLU A 358 -15.05 103.41 -22.48
CA GLU A 358 -15.30 104.69 -21.82
C GLU A 358 -14.28 105.76 -22.25
N GLU A 359 -12.99 105.41 -22.32
CA GLU A 359 -11.91 106.27 -22.84
C GLU A 359 -12.16 106.66 -24.30
N ASN A 360 -12.52 105.70 -25.17
CA ASN A 360 -12.88 105.96 -26.56
C ASN A 360 -14.15 106.84 -26.71
N LYS A 361 -15.10 106.77 -25.78
CA LYS A 361 -16.26 107.67 -25.74
C LYS A 361 -15.90 109.08 -25.27
N ALA A 362 -14.93 109.20 -24.35
CA ALA A 362 -14.51 110.47 -23.76
C ALA A 362 -13.60 111.30 -24.70
N THR A 363 -12.82 110.66 -25.57
CA THR A 363 -11.95 111.34 -26.54
C THR A 363 -12.69 111.86 -27.77
N GLY A 364 -13.92 111.38 -28.05
CA GLY A 364 -14.71 111.83 -29.20
C GLY A 364 -14.08 111.54 -30.57
N ASP A 365 -13.02 110.73 -30.61
CA ASP A 365 -12.33 110.37 -31.85
C ASP A 365 -13.24 109.46 -32.69
N THR A 366 -13.77 110.02 -33.78
CA THR A 366 -14.09 109.21 -34.96
C THR A 366 -12.77 108.61 -35.43
N ALA A 367 -12.62 107.29 -35.33
CA ALA A 367 -11.42 106.55 -35.74
C ALA A 367 -10.86 107.14 -37.05
N ALA A 368 -9.72 107.82 -36.98
CA ALA A 368 -9.01 108.26 -38.17
C ALA A 368 -8.67 107.01 -38.99
N GLU A 369 -8.87 107.06 -40.32
CA GLU A 369 -8.41 105.99 -41.20
C GLU A 369 -6.91 105.75 -40.92
N PRO A 370 -6.47 104.49 -40.73
CA PRO A 370 -5.07 104.20 -40.49
C PRO A 370 -4.24 104.74 -41.65
N ASP A 371 -3.14 105.42 -41.35
CA ASP A 371 -2.21 105.82 -42.40
C ASP A 371 -1.61 104.58 -43.11
N ALA A 372 -1.02 104.79 -44.29
CA ALA A 372 -0.49 103.69 -45.10
C ALA A 372 0.58 102.85 -44.36
N GLN A 373 1.32 103.45 -43.42
CA GLN A 373 2.32 102.77 -42.61
C GLN A 373 1.66 101.88 -41.55
N ALA A 374 0.65 102.39 -40.84
CA ALA A 374 -0.12 101.64 -39.85
C ALA A 374 -0.87 100.46 -40.50
N LEU A 375 -1.37 100.62 -41.72
CA LEU A 375 -2.01 99.55 -42.48
C LEU A 375 -0.99 98.47 -42.90
N SER A 376 0.22 98.88 -43.34
CA SER A 376 1.33 97.97 -43.65
C SER A 376 1.82 97.21 -42.42
N ASP A 377 1.99 97.88 -41.28
CA ASP A 377 2.40 97.27 -40.02
C ASP A 377 1.32 96.33 -39.46
N GLN A 378 0.03 96.65 -39.68
CA GLN A 378 -1.08 95.76 -39.34
C GLN A 378 -1.09 94.51 -40.23
N GLN A 379 -0.86 94.66 -41.53
CA GLN A 379 -0.73 93.53 -42.48
C GLN A 379 0.48 92.66 -42.14
N ALA A 380 1.64 93.25 -41.83
CA ALA A 380 2.84 92.53 -41.41
C ALA A 380 2.62 91.74 -40.11
N ARG A 381 1.92 92.31 -39.12
CA ARG A 381 1.56 91.63 -37.87
C ARG A 381 0.56 90.49 -38.11
N ALA A 382 -0.44 90.69 -38.95
CA ALA A 382 -1.41 89.66 -39.31
C ALA A 382 -0.74 88.49 -40.07
N LEU A 383 0.19 88.80 -40.97
CA LEU A 383 1.00 87.83 -41.70
C LEU A 383 1.85 86.98 -40.74
N GLN A 384 2.58 87.64 -39.83
CA GLN A 384 3.39 86.95 -38.82
C GLN A 384 2.53 86.09 -37.89
N ALA A 385 1.36 86.56 -37.48
CA ALA A 385 0.42 85.77 -36.68
C ALA A 385 -0.06 84.51 -37.43
N GLY A 386 -0.38 84.65 -38.72
CA GLY A 386 -0.74 83.53 -39.57
C GLY A 386 0.40 82.50 -39.69
N VAL A 387 1.64 82.94 -39.94
CA VAL A 387 2.80 82.04 -40.03
C VAL A 387 3.00 81.27 -38.72
N ARG A 388 2.89 81.92 -37.55
CA ARG A 388 2.98 81.25 -36.25
C ARG A 388 1.89 80.19 -36.07
N GLN A 389 0.65 80.53 -36.40
CA GLN A 389 -0.49 79.61 -36.31
C GLN A 389 -0.33 78.40 -37.24
N GLY A 390 0.09 78.62 -38.49
CA GLY A 390 0.31 77.54 -39.45
C GLY A 390 1.43 76.58 -39.02
N ARG A 391 2.53 77.10 -38.46
CA ARG A 391 3.64 76.25 -38.00
C ARG A 391 3.23 75.32 -36.88
N LEU A 392 2.60 75.87 -35.84
CA LEU A 392 2.20 75.06 -34.69
C LEU A 392 1.03 74.14 -35.01
N ALA A 393 0.09 74.55 -35.87
CA ALA A 393 -0.98 73.67 -36.35
C ALA A 393 -0.46 72.51 -37.22
N LEU A 394 0.59 72.73 -38.02
CA LEU A 394 1.26 71.64 -38.76
C LEU A 394 2.06 70.72 -37.82
N ALA A 395 2.70 71.27 -36.77
CA ALA A 395 3.43 70.50 -35.77
C ALA A 395 2.51 69.54 -34.97
N VAL A 396 1.30 70.01 -34.61
CA VAL A 396 0.28 69.18 -33.94
C VAL A 396 -0.08 67.96 -34.80
N LEU A 397 -0.26 68.14 -36.11
CA LEU A 397 -0.56 67.03 -37.04
C LEU A 397 0.62 66.06 -37.20
N GLY A 398 1.85 66.54 -37.18
CA GLY A 398 3.05 65.71 -37.27
C GLY A 398 3.36 65.15 -38.65
N SER A 399 4.58 64.65 -38.84
CA SER A 399 5.05 64.14 -40.13
C SER A 399 4.42 62.80 -40.53
N THR A 400 4.09 61.95 -39.55
CA THR A 400 3.53 60.60 -39.80
C THR A 400 2.12 60.70 -40.40
N TRP A 401 1.27 61.58 -39.88
CA TRP A 401 -0.09 61.79 -40.38
C TRP A 401 -0.13 62.47 -41.75
N VAL A 402 0.61 63.58 -41.89
CA VAL A 402 0.64 64.37 -43.13
C VAL A 402 1.39 63.63 -44.24
N GLY A 403 2.38 62.81 -43.88
CA GLY A 403 3.14 61.97 -44.79
C GLY A 403 4.04 62.79 -45.73
N PRO A 404 4.11 62.46 -47.03
CA PRO A 404 5.08 63.07 -47.96
C PRO A 404 4.89 64.58 -48.14
N ASP A 405 3.70 65.11 -47.84
CA ASP A 405 3.38 66.53 -47.98
C ASP A 405 3.89 67.38 -46.80
N TYR A 406 4.37 66.76 -45.71
CA TYR A 406 4.78 67.49 -44.50
C TYR A 406 5.93 68.46 -44.75
N ALA A 407 7.02 68.00 -45.38
CA ALA A 407 8.18 68.84 -45.65
C ALA A 407 7.87 69.98 -46.65
N PRO A 408 7.16 69.74 -47.78
CA PRO A 408 6.66 70.81 -48.65
C PRO A 408 5.77 71.83 -47.95
N LEU A 409 4.83 71.39 -47.10
CA LEU A 409 3.92 72.29 -46.37
C LEU A 409 4.68 73.10 -45.31
N SER A 410 5.57 72.47 -44.54
CA SER A 410 6.38 73.15 -43.52
C SER A 410 7.24 74.25 -44.13
N LYS A 411 7.85 73.98 -45.30
CA LYS A 411 8.60 74.99 -46.05
C LYS A 411 7.70 76.16 -46.49
N LYS A 412 6.55 75.86 -47.10
CA LYS A 412 5.59 76.89 -47.56
C LYS A 412 5.06 77.77 -46.42
N VAL A 413 4.70 77.16 -45.28
CA VAL A 413 4.22 77.88 -44.09
C VAL A 413 5.27 78.88 -43.58
N ARG A 414 6.56 78.57 -43.69
CA ARG A 414 7.66 79.46 -43.27
C ARG A 414 7.99 80.55 -44.28
N GLU A 415 7.76 80.30 -45.57
CA GLU A 415 8.13 81.20 -46.68
C GLU A 415 6.98 82.12 -47.16
N GLN A 416 5.71 81.74 -46.94
CA GLN A 416 4.52 82.40 -47.51
C GLN A 416 3.52 82.84 -46.44
N SER A 417 2.54 83.65 -46.86
CA SER A 417 1.41 84.02 -45.99
C SER A 417 0.51 82.82 -45.68
N PHE A 418 0.00 82.74 -44.44
CA PHE A 418 -0.89 81.64 -43.99
C PHE A 418 -2.09 81.40 -44.91
N ALA A 419 -2.59 82.45 -45.59
CA ALA A 419 -3.72 82.36 -46.51
C ALA A 419 -3.50 81.34 -47.66
N GLU A 420 -2.26 81.08 -48.09
CA GLU A 420 -1.95 80.14 -49.18
C GLU A 420 -1.80 78.68 -48.70
N VAL A 421 -1.63 78.47 -47.39
CA VAL A 421 -1.44 77.16 -46.75
C VAL A 421 -2.65 76.75 -45.90
N GLU A 422 -3.62 77.64 -45.72
CA GLU A 422 -4.83 77.42 -44.93
C GLU A 422 -5.67 76.25 -45.47
N GLU A 423 -5.95 76.23 -46.77
CA GLU A 423 -6.84 75.22 -47.37
C GLU A 423 -6.22 73.80 -47.34
N PRO A 424 -4.94 73.59 -47.72
CA PRO A 424 -4.29 72.29 -47.53
C PRO A 424 -4.25 71.83 -46.07
N LEU A 425 -4.01 72.74 -45.11
CA LEU A 425 -3.96 72.41 -43.70
C LEU A 425 -5.36 72.05 -43.17
N ARG A 426 -6.39 72.82 -43.55
CA ARG A 426 -7.79 72.55 -43.24
C ARG A 426 -8.23 71.17 -43.73
N GLN A 427 -7.82 70.77 -44.94
CA GLN A 427 -8.11 69.44 -45.48
C GLN A 427 -7.50 68.31 -44.62
N GLN A 428 -6.28 68.49 -44.10
CA GLN A 428 -5.67 67.51 -43.19
C GLN A 428 -6.42 67.37 -41.86
N TRP A 429 -6.93 68.48 -41.31
CA TRP A 429 -7.75 68.47 -40.09
C TRP A 429 -9.12 67.81 -40.30
N TRP A 430 -9.79 68.05 -41.42
CA TRP A 430 -11.05 67.34 -41.73
C TRP A 430 -10.83 65.85 -41.98
N ARG A 431 -9.76 65.49 -42.69
CA ARG A 431 -9.37 64.09 -42.88
C ARG A 431 -9.13 63.37 -41.55
N LEU A 432 -8.59 64.07 -40.55
CA LEU A 432 -8.36 63.51 -39.21
C LEU A 432 -9.69 63.10 -38.57
N LEU A 433 -10.69 63.98 -38.58
CA LEU A 433 -12.04 63.69 -38.09
C LEU A 433 -12.68 62.51 -38.83
N ASP A 434 -12.66 62.54 -40.16
CA ASP A 434 -13.25 61.48 -41.00
C ASP A 434 -12.61 60.11 -40.71
N GLU A 435 -11.29 60.07 -40.54
CA GLU A 435 -10.57 58.82 -40.28
C GLU A 435 -10.85 58.29 -38.86
N VAL A 436 -10.94 59.15 -37.85
CA VAL A 436 -11.37 58.76 -36.49
C VAL A 436 -12.77 58.17 -36.54
N GLN A 437 -13.73 58.84 -37.19
CA GLN A 437 -15.11 58.34 -37.32
C GLN A 437 -15.16 57.00 -38.06
N LYS A 438 -14.46 56.89 -39.19
CA LYS A 438 -14.39 55.66 -40.00
C LYS A 438 -13.83 54.48 -39.21
N ARG A 439 -12.71 54.67 -38.50
CA ARG A 439 -12.09 53.60 -37.70
C ARG A 439 -12.94 53.19 -36.51
N THR A 440 -13.53 54.16 -35.82
CA THR A 440 -14.41 53.89 -34.68
C THR A 440 -15.68 53.14 -35.12
N ALA A 441 -16.26 53.51 -36.26
CA ALA A 441 -17.41 52.82 -36.83
C ALA A 441 -17.07 51.40 -37.32
N SER A 442 -15.92 51.23 -37.98
CA SER A 442 -15.38 49.92 -38.38
C SER A 442 -15.26 48.97 -37.18
N ALA A 443 -14.66 49.46 -36.09
CA ALA A 443 -14.45 48.68 -34.87
C ALA A 443 -15.73 48.42 -34.06
N ALA A 444 -16.79 49.23 -34.26
CA ALA A 444 -18.00 49.17 -33.46
C ALA A 444 -18.64 47.78 -33.45
N ASN A 445 -18.60 47.05 -34.58
CA ASN A 445 -19.21 45.72 -34.75
C ASN A 445 -18.20 44.65 -35.20
N ALA A 446 -16.92 45.00 -35.35
CA ALA A 446 -15.89 44.07 -35.78
C ALA A 446 -15.49 43.08 -34.66
N PRO A 447 -14.93 41.92 -35.04
CA PRO A 447 -14.25 41.01 -34.12
C PRO A 447 -13.16 41.72 -33.29
N PRO A 448 -12.90 41.33 -32.03
CA PRO A 448 -11.99 42.03 -31.12
C PRO A 448 -10.57 42.23 -31.67
N ASN A 449 -10.03 41.22 -32.36
CA ASN A 449 -8.70 41.28 -32.98
C ASN A 449 -8.60 42.31 -34.12
N LEU A 450 -9.69 42.49 -34.88
CA LEU A 450 -9.75 43.50 -35.95
C LEU A 450 -10.07 44.89 -35.37
N ALA A 451 -10.94 44.96 -34.36
CA ALA A 451 -11.30 46.19 -33.66
C ALA A 451 -10.12 46.82 -32.90
N ALA A 452 -9.21 46.00 -32.36
CA ALA A 452 -8.09 46.48 -31.54
C ALA A 452 -7.16 47.46 -32.29
N GLY A 453 -6.85 47.20 -33.56
CA GLY A 453 -6.00 48.08 -34.36
C GLY A 453 -6.70 49.39 -34.71
N ASP A 454 -7.95 49.31 -35.17
CA ASP A 454 -8.74 50.49 -35.52
C ASP A 454 -9.02 51.39 -34.31
N LEU A 455 -9.35 50.82 -33.14
CA LEU A 455 -9.58 51.59 -31.91
C LEU A 455 -8.31 52.21 -31.35
N ALA A 456 -7.16 51.53 -31.43
CA ALA A 456 -5.88 52.09 -31.00
C ALA A 456 -5.51 53.32 -31.84
N SER A 457 -5.59 53.22 -33.17
CA SER A 457 -5.33 54.35 -34.06
C SER A 457 -6.38 55.46 -33.90
N ALA A 458 -7.67 55.11 -33.74
CA ALA A 458 -8.72 56.11 -33.53
C ALA A 458 -8.53 56.88 -32.21
N GLU A 459 -8.15 56.21 -31.12
CA GLU A 459 -7.82 56.88 -29.85
C GLU A 459 -6.65 57.85 -30.02
N HIS A 460 -5.55 57.41 -30.65
CA HIS A 460 -4.37 58.25 -30.87
C HIS A 460 -4.73 59.53 -31.64
N LEU A 461 -5.40 59.37 -32.79
CA LEU A 461 -5.80 60.49 -33.64
C LEU A 461 -6.80 61.41 -32.93
N ALA A 462 -7.75 60.85 -32.17
CA ALA A 462 -8.74 61.63 -31.43
C ALA A 462 -8.11 62.51 -30.34
N ARG A 463 -7.04 62.04 -29.68
CA ARG A 463 -6.33 62.82 -28.66
C ARG A 463 -5.52 64.00 -29.22
N SER A 464 -5.22 64.00 -30.52
CA SER A 464 -4.57 65.11 -31.23
C SER A 464 -5.56 66.16 -31.75
N MET A 465 -6.87 65.93 -31.58
CA MET A 465 -7.93 66.86 -32.01
C MET A 465 -8.13 67.97 -30.98
N ASP A 466 -8.46 69.19 -31.43
CA ASP A 466 -8.89 70.23 -30.53
C ASP A 466 -10.31 69.96 -29.98
N GLY A 467 -10.61 70.46 -28.77
CA GLY A 467 -11.89 70.20 -28.11
C GLY A 467 -13.14 70.71 -28.87
N ALA A 468 -13.01 71.64 -29.82
CA ALA A 468 -14.14 72.06 -30.65
C ALA A 468 -14.41 71.08 -31.81
N THR A 469 -13.42 70.27 -32.19
CA THR A 469 -13.56 69.22 -33.20
C THR A 469 -14.09 67.91 -32.60
N VAL A 470 -13.75 67.60 -31.34
CA VAL A 470 -14.27 66.43 -30.60
C VAL A 470 -15.80 66.36 -30.56
N ARG A 471 -16.50 67.50 -30.56
CA ARG A 471 -17.98 67.55 -30.54
C ARG A 471 -18.65 66.97 -31.80
N PHE A 472 -17.88 66.75 -32.87
CA PHE A 472 -18.36 66.16 -34.12
C PHE A 472 -18.16 64.65 -34.17
N LEU A 473 -17.59 64.03 -33.14
CA LEU A 473 -17.46 62.58 -33.05
C LEU A 473 -18.80 61.93 -32.68
N ASP A 474 -19.19 60.91 -33.44
CA ASP A 474 -20.43 60.15 -33.19
C ASP A 474 -20.29 59.13 -32.03
N ARG A 475 -19.05 58.70 -31.75
CA ARG A 475 -18.70 57.71 -30.72
C ARG A 475 -17.41 58.14 -30.02
N ASP A 476 -17.21 57.68 -28.80
CA ASP A 476 -15.98 57.91 -28.04
C ASP A 476 -14.97 56.77 -28.28
N PRO A 477 -13.97 56.95 -29.17
CA PRO A 477 -12.95 55.93 -29.43
C PRO A 477 -12.07 55.63 -28.22
N VAL A 478 -11.90 56.59 -27.31
CA VAL A 478 -11.08 56.43 -26.10
C VAL A 478 -11.75 55.45 -25.15
N ALA A 479 -13.05 55.66 -24.89
CA ALA A 479 -13.84 54.77 -24.05
C ALA A 479 -14.00 53.37 -24.67
N ASP A 480 -14.26 53.28 -25.98
CA ASP A 480 -14.41 52.00 -26.68
C ASP A 480 -13.10 51.20 -26.72
N ASN A 481 -11.94 51.85 -26.92
CA ASN A 481 -10.64 51.17 -26.83
C ASN A 481 -10.36 50.69 -25.40
N ARG A 482 -10.61 51.53 -24.39
CA ARG A 482 -10.38 51.16 -22.99
C ARG A 482 -11.22 49.96 -22.56
N ARG A 483 -12.51 49.88 -22.97
CA ARG A 483 -13.38 48.72 -22.71
C ARG A 483 -12.80 47.43 -23.29
N LEU A 484 -12.33 47.47 -24.53
CA LEU A 484 -11.71 46.32 -25.18
C LEU A 484 -10.42 45.87 -24.49
N LEU A 485 -9.58 46.81 -24.07
CA LEU A 485 -8.35 46.51 -23.36
C LEU A 485 -8.61 45.94 -21.96
N LEU A 486 -9.57 46.50 -21.22
CA LEU A 486 -9.98 45.97 -19.91
C LEU A 486 -10.56 44.55 -20.04
N HIS A 487 -11.33 44.27 -21.10
CA HIS A 487 -11.76 42.91 -21.41
C HIS A 487 -10.57 41.96 -21.54
N ASN A 488 -9.55 42.33 -22.33
CA ASN A 488 -8.36 41.50 -22.52
C ASN A 488 -7.60 41.26 -21.20
N LEU A 489 -7.51 42.30 -20.35
CA LEU A 489 -6.89 42.20 -19.01
C LEU A 489 -7.61 41.20 -18.13
N LEU A 490 -8.95 41.29 -18.03
CA LEU A 490 -9.75 40.40 -17.20
C LEU A 490 -9.75 38.96 -17.73
N VAL A 491 -9.82 38.76 -19.04
CA VAL A 491 -9.67 37.42 -19.65
C VAL A 491 -8.29 36.82 -19.34
N ASN A 492 -7.22 37.63 -19.40
CA ASN A 492 -5.89 37.17 -19.04
C ASN A 492 -5.77 36.79 -17.56
N GLN A 493 -6.33 37.61 -16.66
CA GLN A 493 -6.34 37.33 -15.23
C GLN A 493 -7.16 36.07 -14.89
N ALA A 494 -8.29 35.87 -15.57
CA ALA A 494 -9.09 34.65 -15.47
C ALA A 494 -8.30 33.41 -15.91
N GLU A 495 -7.59 33.49 -17.04
CA GLU A 495 -6.76 32.39 -17.56
C GLU A 495 -5.61 32.04 -16.60
N ARG A 496 -4.93 33.06 -16.04
CA ARG A 496 -3.91 32.87 -14.99
C ARG A 496 -4.48 32.14 -13.77
N THR A 497 -5.67 32.54 -13.32
CA THR A 497 -6.38 31.94 -12.19
C THR A 497 -6.77 30.48 -12.45
N VAL A 498 -7.22 30.15 -13.66
CA VAL A 498 -7.49 28.76 -14.07
C VAL A 498 -6.22 27.91 -14.01
N HIS A 499 -5.08 28.43 -14.46
CA HIS A 499 -3.81 27.72 -14.40
C HIS A 499 -3.25 27.57 -12.99
N ASP A 500 -3.61 28.46 -12.06
CA ASP A 500 -3.32 28.29 -10.64
C ASP A 500 -4.17 27.18 -10.02
N HIS A 501 -5.41 26.96 -10.48
CA HIS A 501 -6.23 25.77 -10.16
C HIS A 501 -6.47 25.54 -8.66
N TRP A 502 -6.61 26.62 -7.89
CA TRP A 502 -6.72 26.53 -6.44
C TRP A 502 -8.11 26.17 -5.93
N PHE A 503 -8.13 25.47 -4.81
CA PHE A 503 -9.33 25.11 -4.05
C PHE A 503 -9.33 25.79 -2.67
N ALA A 504 -10.49 26.35 -2.29
CA ALA A 504 -10.74 26.83 -0.95
C ALA A 504 -10.98 25.66 0.03
N GLU A 505 -11.19 26.02 1.29
CA GLU A 505 -11.56 25.08 2.33
C GLU A 505 -12.83 24.30 1.94
N GLN A 506 -12.96 23.08 2.46
CA GLN A 506 -14.06 22.15 2.16
C GLN A 506 -14.13 21.72 0.68
N GLY A 507 -13.03 21.81 -0.07
CA GLY A 507 -12.94 21.32 -1.45
C GLY A 507 -13.71 22.17 -2.47
N LYS A 508 -14.00 23.43 -2.15
CA LYS A 508 -14.68 24.36 -3.07
C LYS A 508 -13.67 24.86 -4.13
N PRO A 509 -13.97 24.79 -5.44
CA PRO A 509 -13.05 25.20 -6.49
C PRO A 509 -12.95 26.73 -6.58
N TYR A 510 -12.02 27.32 -5.81
CA TYR A 510 -11.82 28.77 -5.74
C TYR A 510 -11.56 29.39 -7.12
N TYR A 511 -10.74 28.71 -7.94
CA TYR A 511 -10.41 29.18 -9.28
C TYR A 511 -11.65 29.36 -10.17
N GLN A 512 -12.69 28.53 -10.00
CA GLN A 512 -13.93 28.63 -10.78
C GLN A 512 -14.71 29.89 -10.44
N VAL A 513 -14.78 30.23 -9.15
CA VAL A 513 -15.49 31.42 -8.69
C VAL A 513 -14.74 32.68 -9.08
N ALA A 514 -13.43 32.75 -8.79
CA ALA A 514 -12.61 33.93 -9.07
C ALA A 514 -12.52 34.22 -10.58
N ALA A 515 -12.10 33.26 -11.40
CA ALA A 515 -12.03 33.45 -12.85
C ALA A 515 -13.41 33.66 -13.48
N GLY A 516 -14.46 33.02 -12.96
CA GLY A 516 -15.82 33.20 -13.45
C GLY A 516 -16.37 34.62 -13.31
N MET A 517 -15.92 35.36 -12.29
CA MET A 517 -16.31 36.76 -12.11
C MET A 517 -15.51 37.70 -13.02
N ASP A 518 -14.21 37.46 -13.21
CA ASP A 518 -13.41 38.17 -14.23
C ASP A 518 -14.00 37.99 -15.64
N LEU A 519 -14.43 36.78 -15.99
CA LEU A 519 -15.05 36.51 -17.28
C LEU A 519 -16.41 37.16 -17.45
N ARG A 520 -17.19 37.31 -16.37
CA ARG A 520 -18.47 38.02 -16.39
C ARG A 520 -18.25 39.49 -16.70
N ASP A 521 -17.39 40.15 -15.93
CA ASP A 521 -17.10 41.57 -16.12
C ASP A 521 -16.44 41.81 -17.50
N ALA A 522 -15.56 40.90 -17.95
CA ALA A 522 -15.01 40.94 -19.30
C ALA A 522 -16.07 40.85 -20.40
N ALA A 523 -17.07 39.98 -20.24
CA ALA A 523 -18.14 39.81 -21.23
C ALA A 523 -19.03 41.06 -21.32
N ASP A 524 -19.34 41.69 -20.18
CA ASP A 524 -20.14 42.91 -20.08
C ASP A 524 -19.49 44.11 -20.77
N LEU A 525 -18.16 44.19 -20.79
CA LEU A 525 -17.40 45.30 -21.38
C LEU A 525 -17.54 45.43 -22.90
N ILE A 526 -17.66 44.31 -23.64
CA ILE A 526 -17.56 44.34 -25.11
C ILE A 526 -18.74 43.72 -25.87
N GLY A 527 -19.67 43.03 -25.20
CA GLY A 527 -20.71 42.31 -25.94
C GLY A 527 -21.96 41.87 -25.19
N ALA A 528 -21.86 41.40 -23.95
CA ALA A 528 -22.97 40.67 -23.32
C ALA A 528 -24.27 41.50 -23.20
N ASN A 529 -24.14 42.79 -22.85
CA ASN A 529 -25.28 43.70 -22.67
C ASN A 529 -25.48 44.68 -23.84
N ARG A 530 -24.74 44.52 -24.95
CA ARG A 530 -24.87 45.40 -26.12
C ARG A 530 -26.09 45.04 -26.95
N THR A 531 -27.01 46.00 -27.09
CA THR A 531 -28.24 45.85 -27.87
C THR A 531 -28.05 46.12 -29.37
N ASP A 532 -26.91 46.68 -29.76
CA ASP A 532 -26.59 47.04 -31.14
C ASP A 532 -25.80 45.96 -31.90
N LEU A 533 -25.52 44.82 -31.27
CA LEU A 533 -24.89 43.64 -31.88
C LEU A 533 -25.91 42.51 -32.07
N ASP A 534 -25.82 41.80 -33.19
CA ASP A 534 -26.53 40.51 -33.37
C ASP A 534 -25.84 39.36 -32.61
N GLU A 535 -26.50 38.20 -32.54
CA GLU A 535 -26.00 37.05 -31.76
C GLU A 535 -24.70 36.45 -32.33
N ASP A 536 -24.49 36.47 -33.65
CA ASP A 536 -23.26 35.98 -34.26
C ASP A 536 -22.09 36.92 -33.95
N GLN A 537 -22.33 38.23 -34.01
CA GLN A 537 -21.36 39.26 -33.61
C GLN A 537 -21.01 39.16 -32.12
N LYS A 538 -22.00 38.97 -31.24
CA LYS A 538 -21.76 38.74 -29.81
C LYS A 538 -20.91 37.50 -29.59
N LYS A 539 -21.22 36.40 -30.28
CA LYS A 539 -20.47 35.14 -30.18
C LYS A 539 -19.00 35.33 -30.58
N VAL A 540 -18.73 35.99 -31.70
CA VAL A 540 -17.35 36.25 -32.17
C VAL A 540 -16.59 37.15 -31.18
N ARG A 541 -17.25 38.17 -30.62
CA ARG A 541 -16.62 39.03 -29.60
C ARG A 541 -16.32 38.30 -28.30
N LEU A 542 -17.13 37.33 -27.93
CA LEU A 542 -16.98 36.57 -26.69
C LEU A 542 -16.16 35.28 -26.87
N GLU A 543 -15.51 35.04 -28.01
CA GLU A 543 -14.70 33.83 -28.25
C GLU A 543 -13.59 33.63 -27.21
N ALA A 544 -12.92 34.70 -26.79
CA ALA A 544 -11.88 34.62 -25.78
C ALA A 544 -12.44 34.24 -24.40
N VAL A 545 -13.60 34.79 -24.04
CA VAL A 545 -14.35 34.41 -22.82
C VAL A 545 -14.75 32.94 -22.89
N ALA A 546 -15.39 32.53 -23.99
CA ALA A 546 -15.84 31.14 -24.19
C ALA A 546 -14.68 30.14 -24.14
N ARG A 547 -13.49 30.50 -24.64
CA ARG A 547 -12.28 29.68 -24.54
C ARG A 547 -11.90 29.42 -23.08
N VAL A 548 -11.82 30.48 -22.26
CA VAL A 548 -11.43 30.35 -20.85
C VAL A 548 -12.56 29.72 -20.04
N GLU A 549 -13.83 29.98 -20.33
CA GLU A 549 -14.98 29.28 -19.72
C GLU A 549 -14.95 27.77 -19.97
N LYS A 550 -14.52 27.35 -21.17
CA LYS A 550 -14.32 25.93 -21.48
C LYS A 550 -13.18 25.33 -20.66
N MET A 551 -12.09 26.06 -20.44
CA MET A 551 -10.98 25.64 -19.56
C MET A 551 -11.42 25.57 -18.09
N LEU A 552 -12.31 26.46 -17.66
CA LEU A 552 -12.86 26.54 -16.30
C LEU A 552 -13.61 25.27 -15.89
N GLY A 553 -14.30 24.63 -16.85
CA GLY A 553 -15.08 23.41 -16.63
C GLY A 553 -16.21 23.59 -15.62
N LYS A 554 -17.09 24.57 -15.82
CA LYS A 554 -18.10 25.04 -14.84
C LYS A 554 -18.88 23.93 -14.12
N ASP A 555 -19.17 22.82 -14.79
CA ASP A 555 -19.98 21.74 -14.23
C ASP A 555 -19.17 20.61 -13.56
N GLN A 556 -17.86 20.52 -13.82
CA GLN A 556 -16.99 19.46 -13.32
C GLN A 556 -15.59 20.02 -13.00
N PRO A 557 -15.30 20.38 -11.74
CA PRO A 557 -13.97 20.83 -11.36
C PRO A 557 -12.95 19.70 -11.50
N GLY A 558 -11.74 20.05 -11.94
CA GLY A 558 -10.64 19.09 -12.05
C GLY A 558 -10.15 18.66 -10.68
N VAL A 559 -10.52 17.45 -10.24
CA VAL A 559 -10.15 16.90 -8.93
C VAL A 559 -9.18 15.72 -9.04
N LEU A 560 -8.29 15.60 -8.06
CA LEU A 560 -7.51 14.39 -7.85
C LEU A 560 -8.38 13.32 -7.17
N GLN A 561 -8.19 12.06 -7.54
CA GLN A 561 -8.84 10.91 -6.91
C GLN A 561 -7.82 9.89 -6.47
N VAL A 562 -7.98 9.38 -5.25
CA VAL A 562 -7.19 8.29 -4.69
C VAL A 562 -8.05 7.04 -4.64
N ASP A 563 -7.57 5.97 -5.25
CA ASP A 563 -8.08 4.62 -5.12
C ASP A 563 -7.04 3.75 -4.39
N GLY A 564 -7.50 2.85 -3.55
CA GLY A 564 -6.66 1.97 -2.75
C GLY A 564 -7.48 0.94 -1.99
N LEU A 565 -6.81 0.01 -1.30
CA LEU A 565 -7.51 -0.91 -0.41
C LEU A 565 -7.99 -0.14 0.81
N LYS A 566 -9.30 -0.12 1.06
CA LYS A 566 -9.86 0.44 2.30
C LYS A 566 -9.60 -0.44 3.51
N GLU A 567 -9.43 -1.75 3.28
CA GLU A 567 -9.17 -2.74 4.32
C GLU A 567 -8.00 -3.64 3.88
N GLN A 568 -7.04 -3.82 4.78
CA GLN A 568 -5.86 -4.66 4.59
C GLN A 568 -5.78 -5.68 5.74
N SER A 569 -6.02 -6.95 5.44
CA SER A 569 -5.87 -8.03 6.42
C SER A 569 -4.45 -8.60 6.38
N VAL A 570 -3.80 -8.62 7.54
CA VAL A 570 -2.45 -9.15 7.77
C VAL A 570 -2.57 -10.35 8.70
N THR A 571 -1.84 -11.42 8.42
CA THR A 571 -1.87 -12.64 9.24
C THR A 571 -0.51 -12.89 9.88
N SER A 572 0.41 -13.48 9.12
CA SER A 572 1.75 -13.85 9.58
C SER A 572 2.86 -12.92 9.08
N GLN A 573 2.55 -11.93 8.24
CA GLN A 573 3.55 -10.99 7.75
C GLN A 573 3.98 -10.02 8.85
N LEU A 574 5.28 -9.81 9.05
CA LEU A 574 5.80 -8.74 9.91
C LEU A 574 5.89 -7.39 9.19
N SER A 575 5.91 -7.40 7.85
CA SER A 575 5.94 -6.23 7.00
C SER A 575 5.17 -6.45 5.70
N PHE A 576 4.60 -5.39 5.13
CA PHE A 576 3.78 -5.44 3.91
C PHE A 576 3.71 -4.05 3.25
N ASP A 577 3.36 -4.02 1.95
CA ASP A 577 3.19 -2.77 1.19
C ASP A 577 1.70 -2.50 0.93
N VAL A 578 1.28 -1.24 1.06
CA VAL A 578 -0.02 -0.77 0.54
C VAL A 578 0.25 0.16 -0.64
N LYS A 579 -0.37 -0.17 -1.78
CA LYS A 579 -0.29 0.61 -3.01
C LYS A 579 -1.55 1.46 -3.17
N TYR A 580 -1.36 2.74 -3.46
CA TYR A 580 -2.42 3.68 -3.77
C TYR A 580 -2.30 4.10 -5.23
N THR A 581 -3.45 4.26 -5.89
CA THR A 581 -3.57 4.78 -7.24
C THR A 581 -4.14 6.19 -7.19
N LEU A 582 -3.33 7.18 -7.50
CA LEU A 582 -3.72 8.57 -7.67
C LEU A 582 -3.97 8.85 -9.16
N SER A 583 -5.17 9.33 -9.47
CA SER A 583 -5.59 9.71 -10.81
C SER A 583 -6.00 11.19 -10.87
N ALA A 584 -5.79 11.81 -12.03
CA ALA A 584 -6.17 13.19 -12.30
C ALA A 584 -7.40 13.19 -13.21
N GLN A 585 -8.54 13.69 -12.70
CA GLN A 585 -9.75 13.84 -13.52
C GLN A 585 -9.56 14.91 -14.61
N PRO A 586 -10.37 14.91 -15.68
CA PRO A 586 -10.35 15.96 -16.69
C PRO A 586 -10.41 17.36 -16.05
N GLY A 587 -9.54 18.27 -16.51
CA GLY A 587 -9.47 19.65 -16.02
C GLY A 587 -8.44 19.91 -14.92
N VAL A 588 -7.83 18.87 -14.31
CA VAL A 588 -6.69 19.04 -13.40
C VAL A 588 -5.51 19.68 -14.15
N GLN A 589 -4.84 20.65 -13.54
CA GLN A 589 -3.65 21.27 -14.13
C GLN A 589 -2.36 20.47 -13.83
N PRO A 590 -1.31 20.56 -14.67
CA PRO A 590 0.01 20.03 -14.34
C PRO A 590 0.62 20.70 -13.10
N GLY A 591 1.38 19.93 -12.33
CA GLY A 591 2.05 20.40 -11.12
C GLY A 591 2.53 19.27 -10.23
N TYR A 592 2.85 19.61 -8.98
CA TYR A 592 3.45 18.67 -8.03
C TYR A 592 2.58 18.42 -6.80
N PRO A 593 1.68 17.43 -6.81
CA PRO A 593 1.00 16.97 -5.60
C PRO A 593 1.99 16.47 -4.55
N VAL A 594 1.64 16.64 -3.29
CA VAL A 594 2.45 16.17 -2.16
C VAL A 594 1.65 15.12 -1.38
N ALA A 595 2.25 13.96 -1.14
CA ALA A 595 1.61 12.85 -0.42
C ALA A 595 2.45 12.36 0.77
N TRP A 596 1.80 11.96 1.86
CA TRP A 596 2.42 11.26 3.00
C TRP A 596 1.39 10.35 3.68
N CYS A 597 1.83 9.50 4.60
CA CYS A 597 0.94 8.63 5.36
C CYS A 597 1.09 8.89 6.86
N ASP A 598 -0.01 8.86 7.61
CA ASP A 598 -0.02 8.85 9.07
C ASP A 598 -0.48 7.47 9.56
N LEU A 599 0.18 6.95 10.61
CA LEU A 599 -0.03 5.59 11.12
C LEU A 599 -0.52 5.56 12.56
N GLU A 600 -1.38 4.60 12.87
CA GLU A 600 -1.73 4.23 14.24
C GLU A 600 -0.88 3.07 14.76
N THR A 601 -0.72 2.99 16.08
CA THR A 601 -0.01 1.87 16.74
C THR A 601 -0.82 0.57 16.56
N PRO A 602 -0.19 -0.60 16.30
CA PRO A 602 1.25 -0.90 16.37
C PRO A 602 2.03 -0.78 15.05
N LEU A 603 1.48 -0.14 14.01
CA LEU A 603 2.16 0.04 12.74
C LEU A 603 3.36 1.00 12.87
N ALA A 604 4.38 0.73 12.06
CA ALA A 604 5.52 1.60 11.86
C ALA A 604 5.94 1.57 10.39
N PHE A 605 6.63 2.61 9.94
CA PHE A 605 7.22 2.61 8.61
C PHE A 605 8.38 1.62 8.55
N LEU A 606 8.38 0.74 7.56
CA LEU A 606 9.53 -0.09 7.24
C LEU A 606 10.65 0.76 6.63
N ARG A 607 10.27 1.75 5.80
CA ARG A 607 11.15 2.68 5.12
C ARG A 607 10.99 4.09 5.71
N PRO A 608 12.03 4.69 6.32
CA PRO A 608 11.92 6.02 6.93
C PRO A 608 11.45 7.14 5.97
N GLU A 609 11.72 7.00 4.67
CA GLU A 609 11.28 7.91 3.62
C GLU A 609 9.76 7.93 3.39
N ASP A 610 9.05 6.85 3.75
CA ASP A 610 7.59 6.77 3.62
C ASP A 610 6.85 7.61 4.67
N ALA A 611 7.54 7.98 5.75
CA ALA A 611 7.05 8.92 6.76
C ALA A 611 7.12 10.37 6.29
N ARG A 612 7.84 10.66 5.21
CA ARG A 612 8.07 12.02 4.72
C ARG A 612 7.00 12.40 3.71
N ARG A 613 6.79 13.70 3.55
CA ARG A 613 6.00 14.26 2.46
C ARG A 613 6.76 14.14 1.14
N GLN A 614 6.26 13.29 0.26
CA GLN A 614 6.86 12.95 -1.02
C GLN A 614 6.24 13.78 -2.15
N ARG A 615 7.08 14.18 -3.11
CA ARG A 615 6.67 14.86 -4.33
C ARG A 615 6.14 13.84 -5.34
N LEU A 616 4.95 14.07 -5.85
CA LEU A 616 4.40 13.42 -7.03
C LEU A 616 4.37 14.43 -8.18
N GLU A 617 4.24 13.95 -9.41
CA GLU A 617 4.19 14.78 -10.62
C GLU A 617 2.95 14.44 -11.44
N ILE A 618 2.16 15.46 -11.78
CA ILE A 618 1.10 15.37 -12.79
C ILE A 618 1.73 15.75 -14.12
N ALA A 619 2.03 14.75 -14.93
CA ALA A 619 2.60 14.92 -16.27
C ALA A 619 1.56 14.59 -17.34
N ALA A 620 1.64 15.29 -18.47
CA ALA A 620 0.91 14.91 -19.67
C ALA A 620 1.63 13.77 -20.39
N ASP A 621 0.88 12.74 -20.80
CA ASP A 621 1.34 11.67 -21.68
C ASP A 621 0.42 11.52 -22.91
N ARG A 622 0.64 10.46 -23.72
CA ARG A 622 -0.15 10.21 -24.94
C ARG A 622 -1.61 9.80 -24.66
N GLN A 623 -1.92 9.37 -23.44
CA GLN A 623 -3.23 8.86 -23.00
C GLN A 623 -3.98 9.83 -22.08
N GLY A 624 -3.32 10.89 -21.57
CA GLY A 624 -3.94 11.92 -20.75
C GLY A 624 -2.97 12.47 -19.70
N LEU A 625 -3.52 12.95 -18.58
CA LEU A 625 -2.72 13.31 -17.42
C LEU A 625 -2.49 12.07 -16.55
N LYS A 626 -1.25 11.85 -16.15
CA LYS A 626 -0.86 10.75 -15.26
C LYS A 626 -0.15 11.30 -14.04
N VAL A 627 -0.44 10.71 -12.87
CA VAL A 627 0.28 11.03 -11.64
C VAL A 627 1.35 9.98 -11.39
N LEU A 628 2.60 10.42 -11.21
CA LEU A 628 3.75 9.54 -10.99
C LEU A 628 4.75 10.13 -9.98
N PRO A 629 5.40 9.31 -9.14
CA PRO A 629 5.13 7.88 -8.94
C PRO A 629 3.77 7.65 -8.25
N GLN A 630 3.28 6.42 -8.28
CA GLN A 630 2.12 6.01 -7.50
C GLN A 630 2.56 5.73 -6.05
N PRO A 631 1.87 6.24 -5.01
CA PRO A 631 2.32 6.03 -3.63
C PRO A 631 2.29 4.54 -3.26
N VAL A 632 3.45 4.03 -2.84
CA VAL A 632 3.59 2.68 -2.28
C VAL A 632 4.22 2.85 -0.91
N ILE A 633 3.51 2.50 0.14
CA ILE A 633 3.94 2.69 1.53
C ILE A 633 4.24 1.32 2.13
N ALA A 634 5.43 1.16 2.70
CA ALA A 634 5.89 -0.08 3.31
C ALA A 634 5.76 0.00 4.84
N PHE A 635 5.02 -0.93 5.41
CA PHE A 635 4.75 -1.00 6.85
C PHE A 635 5.49 -2.16 7.49
N THR A 636 5.79 -2.03 8.78
CA THR A 636 6.30 -3.08 9.66
C THR A 636 5.57 -3.03 11.00
N MET A 637 5.45 -4.16 11.68
CA MET A 637 4.81 -4.24 13.00
C MET A 637 5.86 -4.20 14.12
N LYS A 638 5.67 -3.32 15.12
CA LYS A 638 6.56 -3.25 16.29
C LYS A 638 6.39 -4.43 17.27
N THR A 639 5.23 -5.08 17.25
CA THR A 639 4.90 -6.25 18.09
C THR A 639 3.69 -6.95 17.46
N PRO A 640 3.61 -8.30 17.40
CA PRO A 640 2.41 -8.98 16.92
C PRO A 640 1.31 -8.85 18.00
N PRO A 641 0.22 -8.11 17.77
CA PRO A 641 -0.85 -8.00 18.77
C PRO A 641 -1.73 -9.24 18.77
N GLU A 642 -2.31 -9.61 19.92
CA GLU A 642 -3.52 -10.46 19.98
C GLU A 642 -4.67 -9.67 19.34
N ALA A 643 -4.95 -9.91 18.06
CA ALA A 643 -6.00 -9.26 17.26
C ALA A 643 -6.18 -7.73 17.48
N ALA A 644 -5.37 -6.92 16.80
CA ALA A 644 -5.55 -5.46 16.77
C ALA A 644 -5.96 -4.95 15.37
N GLN A 645 -6.75 -3.88 15.37
CA GLN A 645 -6.99 -3.01 14.22
C GLN A 645 -6.13 -1.77 14.37
N ALA A 646 -5.54 -1.28 13.27
CA ALA A 646 -4.83 -0.01 13.23
C ALA A 646 -5.13 0.72 11.91
N GLY A 647 -5.30 2.04 11.96
CA GLY A 647 -5.45 2.87 10.78
C GLY A 647 -4.12 3.28 10.13
N ALA A 648 -4.11 3.34 8.81
CA ALA A 648 -3.09 4.04 8.02
C ALA A 648 -3.81 5.01 7.07
N THR A 649 -3.57 6.32 7.20
CA THR A 649 -4.23 7.33 6.37
C THR A 649 -3.25 7.92 5.37
N LEU A 650 -3.51 7.78 4.08
CA LEU A 650 -2.76 8.49 3.04
C LEU A 650 -3.34 9.91 2.92
N HIS A 651 -2.49 10.90 3.12
CA HIS A 651 -2.79 12.31 2.89
C HIS A 651 -2.21 12.76 1.55
N VAL A 652 -3.01 13.45 0.75
CA VAL A 652 -2.56 14.13 -0.47
C VAL A 652 -2.98 15.60 -0.40
N ARG A 653 -2.05 16.50 -0.74
CA ARG A 653 -2.27 17.94 -0.86
C ARG A 653 -1.85 18.40 -2.25
N TYR A 654 -2.73 19.13 -2.93
CA TYR A 654 -2.42 19.72 -4.22
C TYR A 654 -3.28 20.97 -4.41
N ARG A 655 -2.65 22.15 -4.39
CA ARG A 655 -3.31 23.42 -4.76
C ARG A 655 -4.65 23.63 -4.05
N GLY A 656 -4.69 23.31 -2.77
CA GLY A 656 -5.86 23.49 -1.92
C GLY A 656 -6.79 22.27 -1.86
N GLN A 657 -6.60 21.27 -2.73
CA GLN A 657 -7.26 19.97 -2.61
C GLN A 657 -6.67 19.19 -1.44
N VAL A 658 -7.54 18.66 -0.60
CA VAL A 658 -7.22 17.89 0.61
C VAL A 658 -7.88 16.53 0.44
N ILE A 659 -7.07 15.49 0.26
CA ILE A 659 -7.55 14.11 0.19
C ILE A 659 -6.92 13.35 1.34
N ASP A 660 -7.76 12.75 2.17
CA ASP A 660 -7.36 11.87 3.26
C ASP A 660 -8.03 10.52 3.01
N PHE A 661 -7.23 9.50 2.69
CA PHE A 661 -7.70 8.16 2.34
C PHE A 661 -7.32 7.17 3.44
N PRO A 662 -8.26 6.81 4.34
CA PRO A 662 -8.00 5.85 5.40
C PRO A 662 -7.98 4.41 4.89
N THR A 663 -7.05 3.63 5.40
CA THR A 663 -6.93 2.17 5.23
C THR A 663 -6.95 1.51 6.60
N ASP A 664 -7.96 0.67 6.85
CA ASP A 664 -8.05 -0.15 8.06
C ASP A 664 -7.17 -1.39 7.92
N VAL A 665 -6.19 -1.56 8.81
CA VAL A 665 -5.33 -2.74 8.84
C VAL A 665 -5.80 -3.68 9.95
N TYR A 666 -6.30 -4.85 9.57
CA TYR A 666 -6.76 -5.90 10.48
C TYR A 666 -5.68 -6.96 10.68
N MET A 667 -5.25 -7.18 11.92
CA MET A 667 -4.18 -8.13 12.24
C MET A 667 -4.75 -9.42 12.84
N PHE A 668 -4.63 -10.53 12.12
CA PHE A 668 -5.08 -11.87 12.53
C PHE A 668 -3.89 -12.73 12.94
N SER A 669 -3.37 -12.52 14.15
CA SER A 669 -2.14 -13.18 14.63
C SER A 669 -2.32 -14.64 15.02
N GLU A 670 -3.52 -15.06 15.42
CA GLU A 670 -3.81 -16.46 15.77
C GLU A 670 -4.63 -17.15 14.66
N PRO A 671 -4.15 -18.29 14.11
CA PRO A 671 -4.95 -19.12 13.19
C PRO A 671 -6.14 -19.77 13.89
N ASP A 672 -7.26 -19.85 13.18
CA ASP A 672 -8.46 -20.61 13.62
C ASP A 672 -8.16 -22.11 13.67
N VAL A 673 -7.47 -22.62 12.64
CA VAL A 673 -7.06 -24.03 12.50
C VAL A 673 -5.60 -24.11 12.08
N ILE A 674 -4.82 -24.95 12.76
CA ILE A 674 -3.48 -25.38 12.35
C ILE A 674 -3.52 -26.90 12.12
N ALA A 675 -3.40 -27.32 10.86
CA ALA A 675 -3.21 -28.72 10.51
C ALA A 675 -1.74 -28.94 10.12
N TYR A 676 -1.06 -29.91 10.71
CA TYR A 676 0.34 -30.19 10.35
C TYR A 676 0.59 -31.67 10.03
N GLU A 677 1.58 -31.89 9.18
CA GLU A 677 2.03 -33.22 8.77
C GLU A 677 3.55 -33.29 8.89
N ASP A 678 4.04 -34.14 9.79
CA ASP A 678 5.42 -34.52 9.97
C ASP A 678 5.80 -35.69 9.05
N THR A 679 6.98 -35.63 8.46
CA THR A 679 7.53 -36.75 7.70
C THR A 679 7.84 -37.91 8.66
N PRO A 680 7.37 -39.15 8.37
CA PRO A 680 7.66 -40.31 9.20
C PRO A 680 9.16 -40.54 9.40
N ARG A 681 9.53 -41.10 10.56
CA ARG A 681 10.92 -41.53 10.84
C ARG A 681 11.35 -42.62 9.87
N ASP A 682 12.65 -42.77 9.65
CA ASP A 682 13.23 -43.62 8.61
C ASP A 682 13.19 -45.13 8.89
N LYS A 683 12.83 -45.55 10.11
CA LYS A 683 12.78 -46.95 10.55
C LYS A 683 11.37 -47.45 10.87
N ALA A 684 11.13 -48.71 10.53
CA ALA A 684 9.95 -49.48 10.88
C ALA A 684 10.24 -50.45 12.04
N ALA A 685 9.19 -51.01 12.65
CA ALA A 685 9.30 -52.16 13.54
C ALA A 685 8.02 -52.99 13.54
N ILE A 686 8.15 -54.26 13.91
CA ILE A 686 7.02 -55.17 14.08
C ILE A 686 7.03 -55.76 15.48
N ALA A 687 5.84 -56.04 16.01
CA ALA A 687 5.65 -56.91 17.16
C ALA A 687 4.67 -58.01 16.78
N VAL A 688 4.91 -59.21 17.31
CA VAL A 688 4.09 -60.38 17.01
C VAL A 688 3.55 -60.90 18.34
N ARG A 689 2.24 -61.15 18.41
CA ARG A 689 1.58 -61.75 19.57
C ARG A 689 0.93 -63.07 19.18
N ALA A 690 1.10 -64.10 19.99
CA ALA A 690 0.38 -65.36 19.83
C ALA A 690 -1.06 -65.20 20.33
N ASN A 691 -2.04 -65.73 19.58
CA ASN A 691 -3.40 -65.86 20.09
C ASN A 691 -3.52 -67.08 21.02
N GLU A 692 -4.49 -67.09 21.94
CA GLU A 692 -4.72 -68.18 22.91
C GLU A 692 -4.86 -69.55 22.22
N ASP A 693 -5.60 -69.60 21.10
CA ASP A 693 -5.76 -70.81 20.29
C ASP A 693 -4.45 -71.34 19.68
N PHE A 694 -3.46 -70.48 19.48
CA PHE A 694 -2.16 -70.83 18.90
C PHE A 694 -1.22 -71.43 19.94
N GLU A 695 -1.20 -70.88 21.15
CA GLU A 695 -0.27 -71.26 22.21
C GLU A 695 -0.44 -72.73 22.65
N GLY A 696 -1.68 -73.26 22.61
CA GLY A 696 -2.02 -74.60 23.07
C GLY A 696 -1.91 -75.74 22.05
N GLN A 697 -1.53 -75.51 20.79
CA GLN A 697 -1.57 -76.55 19.74
C GLN A 697 -0.18 -77.15 19.37
N GLY A 698 0.87 -76.73 20.08
CA GLY A 698 2.26 -77.16 19.85
C GLY A 698 2.67 -78.44 20.59
N ALA A 699 3.96 -78.79 20.47
CA ALA A 699 4.59 -79.89 21.20
C ALA A 699 5.92 -79.47 21.82
N LEU A 700 6.16 -79.91 23.05
CA LEU A 700 7.39 -79.70 23.81
C LEU A 700 7.98 -81.07 24.20
N ALA A 701 9.17 -81.37 23.70
CA ALA A 701 9.98 -82.48 24.22
C ALA A 701 11.03 -81.96 25.19
N ILE A 702 11.05 -82.52 26.41
CA ILE A 702 12.09 -82.23 27.39
C ILE A 702 13.05 -83.41 27.44
N VAL A 703 14.33 -83.15 27.17
CA VAL A 703 15.43 -84.12 27.26
C VAL A 703 16.27 -83.73 28.47
N LEU A 704 16.20 -84.53 29.53
CA LEU A 704 16.79 -84.22 30.82
C LEU A 704 17.97 -85.16 31.12
N ASP A 705 19.14 -84.55 31.32
CA ASP A 705 20.33 -85.23 31.77
C ASP A 705 20.20 -85.65 33.24
N CYS A 706 20.30 -86.96 33.48
CA CYS A 706 20.36 -87.56 34.80
C CYS A 706 21.70 -88.31 35.00
N SER A 707 22.79 -87.84 34.42
CA SER A 707 24.13 -88.43 34.57
C SER A 707 24.71 -88.25 35.97
N GLY A 708 25.79 -88.96 36.27
CA GLY A 708 26.44 -88.92 37.60
C GLY A 708 26.87 -87.52 38.04
N SER A 709 27.28 -86.64 37.11
CA SER A 709 27.68 -85.25 37.39
C SER A 709 26.52 -84.39 37.92
N MET A 710 25.28 -84.72 37.52
CA MET A 710 24.07 -84.05 38.01
C MET A 710 23.74 -84.38 39.47
N ASN A 711 24.32 -85.46 40.01
CA ASN A 711 24.14 -85.87 41.42
C ASN A 711 25.08 -85.13 42.40
N VAL A 712 25.95 -84.26 41.89
CA VAL A 712 26.89 -83.50 42.71
C VAL A 712 26.17 -82.30 43.35
N PRO A 713 26.34 -82.04 44.66
CA PRO A 713 25.83 -80.83 45.31
C PRO A 713 26.41 -79.57 44.68
N SER A 714 25.56 -78.58 44.36
CA SER A 714 25.99 -77.30 43.79
C SER A 714 26.90 -76.48 44.72
N LYS A 715 26.86 -76.77 46.02
CA LYS A 715 27.77 -76.26 47.07
C LYS A 715 27.92 -77.36 48.12
N ALA A 716 29.03 -77.38 48.88
CA ALA A 716 29.24 -78.37 49.93
C ALA A 716 28.06 -78.39 50.94
N GLY A 717 27.33 -79.50 51.02
CA GLY A 717 26.14 -79.66 51.88
C GLY A 717 24.83 -79.06 51.33
N GLY A 718 24.82 -78.53 50.10
CA GLY A 718 23.62 -78.01 49.43
C GLY A 718 22.87 -79.06 48.61
N GLU A 719 21.84 -78.63 47.88
CA GLU A 719 21.09 -79.48 46.95
C GLU A 719 21.92 -79.90 45.73
N THR A 720 21.57 -81.03 45.13
CA THR A 720 22.20 -81.52 43.88
C THR A 720 21.81 -80.63 42.70
N LYS A 721 22.69 -80.52 41.69
CA LYS A 721 22.36 -79.80 40.44
C LYS A 721 21.06 -80.31 39.82
N PHE A 722 20.80 -81.61 39.91
CA PHE A 722 19.56 -82.23 39.44
C PHE A 722 18.31 -81.72 40.16
N ASN A 723 18.34 -81.58 41.49
CA ASN A 723 17.17 -81.07 42.22
C ASN A 723 16.89 -79.60 41.92
N GLU A 724 17.93 -78.76 41.83
CA GLU A 724 17.78 -77.36 41.40
C GLU A 724 17.20 -77.26 39.98
N ALA A 725 17.66 -78.13 39.07
CA ALA A 725 17.14 -78.24 37.70
C ALA A 725 15.65 -78.66 37.68
N LEU A 726 15.24 -79.59 38.55
CA LEU A 726 13.85 -80.02 38.68
C LEU A 726 12.95 -78.93 39.27
N ASP A 727 13.44 -78.15 40.24
CA ASP A 727 12.69 -77.02 40.80
C ASP A 727 12.43 -75.96 39.72
N ALA A 728 13.45 -75.60 38.94
CA ALA A 728 13.29 -74.70 37.80
C ALA A 728 12.35 -75.26 36.72
N LEU A 729 12.48 -76.55 36.40
CA LEU A 729 11.59 -77.21 35.42
C LEU A 729 10.14 -77.23 35.90
N GLN A 730 9.90 -77.40 37.20
CA GLN A 730 8.55 -77.36 37.79
C GLN A 730 7.90 -75.99 37.56
N GLU A 731 8.64 -74.89 37.76
CA GLU A 731 8.16 -73.55 37.46
C GLU A 731 7.85 -73.38 35.97
N VAL A 732 8.76 -73.81 35.09
CA VAL A 732 8.56 -73.74 33.62
C VAL A 732 7.27 -74.44 33.22
N LEU A 733 7.09 -75.69 33.67
CA LEU A 733 5.93 -76.54 33.37
C LEU A 733 4.60 -75.94 33.83
N GLN A 734 4.57 -75.14 34.91
CA GLN A 734 3.35 -74.44 35.35
C GLN A 734 2.89 -73.38 34.34
N THR A 735 3.82 -72.83 33.57
CA THR A 735 3.53 -71.74 32.64
C THR A 735 3.24 -72.22 31.21
N ILE A 736 3.48 -73.50 30.90
CA ILE A 736 3.26 -74.04 29.56
C ILE A 736 1.77 -73.98 29.21
N PRO A 737 1.40 -73.44 28.03
CA PRO A 737 0.00 -73.28 27.63
C PRO A 737 -0.77 -74.61 27.66
N ARG A 738 -2.01 -74.54 28.13
CA ARG A 738 -2.93 -75.68 28.14
C ARG A 738 -3.15 -76.19 26.72
N GLY A 739 -3.19 -77.51 26.55
CA GLY A 739 -3.32 -78.16 25.24
C GLY A 739 -2.00 -78.63 24.63
N THR A 740 -0.87 -78.03 25.00
CA THR A 740 0.47 -78.37 24.47
C THR A 740 0.78 -79.85 24.69
N LYS A 741 1.36 -80.54 23.71
CA LYS A 741 1.83 -81.92 23.88
C LYS A 741 3.18 -81.96 24.59
N VAL A 742 3.23 -82.37 25.86
CA VAL A 742 4.48 -82.38 26.65
C VAL A 742 4.97 -83.81 26.86
N GLY A 743 6.18 -84.11 26.38
CA GLY A 743 6.89 -85.37 26.60
C GLY A 743 8.21 -85.17 27.34
N VAL A 744 8.62 -86.17 28.13
CA VAL A 744 9.86 -86.11 28.92
C VAL A 744 10.69 -87.37 28.71
N TRP A 745 11.95 -87.18 28.34
CA TRP A 745 12.96 -88.21 28.17
C TRP A 745 14.11 -87.95 29.12
N ILE A 746 14.57 -89.02 29.75
CA ILE A 746 15.69 -89.01 30.69
C ILE A 746 16.75 -89.98 30.20
N PHE A 747 18.01 -89.74 30.57
CA PHE A 747 19.12 -90.67 30.37
C PHE A 747 20.13 -90.54 31.51
N GLY A 748 21.00 -91.54 31.68
CA GLY A 748 22.04 -91.51 32.71
C GLY A 748 21.54 -91.89 34.11
N GLN A 749 20.24 -92.13 34.29
CA GLN A 749 19.70 -92.50 35.59
C GLN A 749 20.08 -93.92 36.04
N LYS A 750 20.25 -94.14 37.34
CA LYS A 750 20.57 -95.46 37.92
C LYS A 750 19.52 -96.52 37.58
N GLU A 751 18.26 -96.09 37.55
CA GLU A 751 17.12 -96.91 37.18
C GLU A 751 17.24 -97.34 35.71
N ASN A 752 17.06 -98.64 35.41
CA ASN A 752 17.22 -99.18 34.05
C ASN A 752 18.64 -98.97 33.44
N GLU A 753 19.68 -98.94 34.27
CA GLU A 753 21.08 -98.99 33.83
C GLU A 753 21.49 -97.87 32.84
N GLY A 754 20.95 -96.66 33.03
CA GLY A 754 21.31 -95.49 32.22
C GLY A 754 20.71 -95.46 30.80
N VAL A 755 19.87 -96.44 30.44
CA VAL A 755 19.19 -96.48 29.13
C VAL A 755 18.26 -95.28 28.98
N ILE A 756 18.23 -94.66 27.80
CA ILE A 756 17.31 -93.57 27.47
C ILE A 756 15.87 -94.04 27.67
N GLN A 757 15.15 -93.38 28.58
CA GLN A 757 13.80 -93.73 28.94
C GLN A 757 12.84 -92.58 28.61
N GLN A 758 11.75 -92.90 27.92
CA GLN A 758 10.60 -92.01 27.82
C GLN A 758 9.80 -92.09 29.14
N LEU A 759 10.07 -91.16 30.05
CA LEU A 759 9.40 -91.11 31.36
C LEU A 759 7.93 -90.70 31.21
N GLN A 760 7.65 -89.84 30.22
CA GLN A 760 6.31 -89.45 29.81
C GLN A 760 6.28 -89.34 28.29
N ALA A 761 5.37 -90.10 27.67
CA ALA A 761 5.05 -89.91 26.26
C ALA A 761 4.36 -88.55 26.05
N PRO A 762 4.54 -87.89 24.89
CA PRO A 762 3.85 -86.65 24.57
C PRO A 762 2.33 -86.75 24.78
N ASP A 763 1.81 -86.03 25.76
CA ASP A 763 0.39 -86.00 26.10
C ASP A 763 -0.09 -84.56 26.30
N THR A 764 -1.39 -84.33 26.19
CA THR A 764 -2.01 -83.01 26.40
C THR A 764 -1.68 -82.49 27.79
N TRP A 765 -1.06 -81.32 27.85
CA TRP A 765 -0.73 -80.64 29.08
C TRP A 765 -1.93 -79.84 29.59
N ASP A 766 -2.42 -80.16 30.78
CA ASP A 766 -3.50 -79.44 31.45
C ASP A 766 -3.30 -79.49 32.97
N PRO A 767 -2.28 -78.78 33.50
CA PRO A 767 -1.87 -78.90 34.89
C PRO A 767 -2.92 -78.39 35.89
N GLU A 768 -3.88 -77.57 35.44
CA GLU A 768 -4.91 -76.97 36.28
C GLU A 768 -6.18 -77.81 36.36
N ASN A 769 -6.68 -78.37 35.24
CA ASN A 769 -7.93 -79.15 35.26
C ASN A 769 -7.71 -80.66 35.37
N ASN A 770 -6.52 -81.18 35.01
CA ASN A 770 -6.16 -82.59 35.21
C ASN A 770 -5.49 -82.77 36.58
N PHE A 771 -6.33 -82.90 37.63
CA PHE A 771 -5.95 -82.99 39.05
C PHE A 771 -4.65 -83.81 39.28
N GLY A 772 -3.54 -83.09 39.46
CA GLY A 772 -2.25 -83.65 39.84
C GLY A 772 -1.33 -84.12 38.70
N GLN A 773 -1.58 -83.79 37.43
CA GLN A 773 -0.68 -84.17 36.31
C GLN A 773 0.77 -83.70 36.53
N LEU A 774 0.96 -82.41 36.83
CA LEU A 774 2.27 -81.84 37.18
C LEU A 774 2.87 -82.51 38.42
N LYS A 775 2.07 -82.65 39.50
CA LYS A 775 2.54 -83.27 40.76
C LYS A 775 3.01 -84.71 40.53
N ARG A 776 2.31 -85.51 39.73
CA ARG A 776 2.68 -86.90 39.39
C ARG A 776 3.96 -86.95 38.56
N LEU A 777 4.11 -86.06 37.58
CA LEU A 777 5.33 -85.98 36.77
C LEU A 777 6.54 -85.59 37.63
N MET A 778 6.41 -84.56 38.48
CA MET A 778 7.48 -84.15 39.39
C MET A 778 7.81 -85.22 40.44
N GLN A 779 6.83 -85.98 40.92
CA GLN A 779 7.08 -87.13 41.81
C GLN A 779 7.89 -88.22 41.11
N LYS A 780 7.57 -88.54 39.84
CA LYS A 780 8.37 -89.48 39.04
C LYS A 780 9.79 -88.96 38.84
N LEU A 781 9.95 -87.68 38.52
CA LEU A 781 11.25 -87.07 38.28
C LEU A 781 12.12 -87.01 39.53
N ARG A 782 11.57 -86.63 40.69
CA ARG A 782 12.31 -86.57 41.96
C ARG A 782 12.68 -87.95 42.52
N ALA A 783 12.08 -89.03 42.01
CA ALA A 783 12.42 -90.40 42.38
C ALA A 783 13.62 -90.96 41.59
N ILE A 784 14.12 -90.23 40.59
CA ILE A 784 15.24 -90.64 39.73
C ILE A 784 16.56 -90.39 40.46
N THR A 785 17.47 -91.36 40.38
CA THR A 785 18.83 -91.22 40.93
C THR A 785 19.84 -90.99 39.81
N PRO A 786 20.46 -89.80 39.68
CA PRO A 786 21.45 -89.56 38.63
C PRO A 786 22.74 -90.36 38.85
N TYR A 787 23.29 -91.05 37.82
CA TYR A 787 24.43 -91.98 38.03
C TYR A 787 25.39 -92.25 36.87
N TYR A 788 24.89 -92.67 35.70
CA TYR A 788 25.67 -93.16 34.55
C TYR A 788 26.12 -92.03 33.59
N GLU A 789 26.61 -92.43 32.42
CA GLU A 789 27.14 -91.60 31.32
C GLU A 789 26.07 -90.76 30.60
N THR A 790 26.50 -89.90 29.67
CA THR A 790 25.71 -88.82 29.08
C THR A 790 25.49 -88.99 27.55
N PRO A 791 24.58 -89.88 27.09
CA PRO A 791 24.28 -90.10 25.66
C PRO A 791 23.38 -89.01 25.05
N LEU A 792 23.80 -87.73 25.13
CA LEU A 792 23.03 -86.55 24.73
C LEU A 792 22.49 -86.59 23.30
N VAL A 793 23.34 -86.86 22.30
CA VAL A 793 22.97 -86.88 20.88
C VAL A 793 21.91 -87.94 20.62
N LYS A 794 22.07 -89.12 21.23
CA LYS A 794 21.09 -90.20 21.11
C LYS A 794 19.77 -89.85 21.81
N GLY A 795 19.82 -89.18 22.96
CA GLY A 795 18.65 -88.67 23.67
C GLY A 795 17.87 -87.65 22.85
N ILE A 796 18.57 -86.67 22.27
CA ILE A 796 18.02 -85.64 21.37
C ILE A 796 17.34 -86.28 20.16
N VAL A 797 17.99 -87.22 19.47
CA VAL A 797 17.43 -87.88 18.27
C VAL A 797 16.22 -88.76 18.64
N THR A 798 16.26 -89.45 19.77
CA THR A 798 15.14 -90.30 20.23
C THR A 798 13.90 -89.45 20.53
N ALA A 799 14.08 -88.31 21.21
CA ALA A 799 12.98 -87.39 21.48
C ALA A 799 12.45 -86.74 20.18
N LYS A 800 13.33 -86.44 19.22
CA LYS A 800 12.96 -85.93 17.89
C LYS A 800 12.07 -86.93 17.15
N ASP A 801 12.49 -88.20 17.04
CA ASP A 801 11.72 -89.23 16.33
C ASP A 801 10.31 -89.37 16.91
N ALA A 802 10.19 -89.39 18.24
CA ALA A 802 8.90 -89.45 18.92
C ALA A 802 8.02 -88.20 18.71
N LEU A 803 8.62 -87.01 18.54
CA LEU A 803 7.88 -85.81 18.15
C LEU A 803 7.34 -85.90 16.71
N LEU A 804 8.08 -86.54 15.80
CA LEU A 804 7.69 -86.67 14.39
C LEU A 804 6.62 -87.75 14.15
N ASP A 805 6.60 -88.80 14.97
CA ASP A 805 5.59 -89.86 14.90
C ASP A 805 4.18 -89.40 15.28
N MET A 806 4.05 -88.23 15.92
CA MET A 806 2.77 -87.63 16.28
C MET A 806 2.04 -87.05 15.07
N ARG A 807 0.94 -87.70 14.67
CA ARG A 807 0.04 -87.20 13.62
C ARG A 807 -0.80 -86.02 14.12
N GLY A 808 -0.93 -85.00 13.27
CA GLY A 808 -1.90 -83.91 13.48
C GLY A 808 -1.45 -82.79 14.42
N LEU A 809 -0.16 -82.70 14.76
CA LEU A 809 0.40 -81.53 15.45
C LEU A 809 0.24 -80.28 14.57
N LYS A 810 -0.47 -79.28 15.10
CA LYS A 810 -0.75 -78.01 14.44
C LYS A 810 -0.19 -76.86 15.28
N GLY A 811 1.13 -76.78 15.36
CA GLY A 811 1.79 -75.76 16.18
C GLY A 811 3.29 -75.95 16.25
N ILE A 812 3.95 -75.12 17.04
CA ILE A 812 5.41 -75.11 17.16
C ILE A 812 5.88 -76.38 17.87
N LYS A 813 6.88 -77.04 17.31
CA LYS A 813 7.58 -78.17 17.92
C LYS A 813 8.87 -77.64 18.53
N SER A 814 9.00 -77.70 19.85
CA SER A 814 10.21 -77.30 20.55
C SER A 814 10.80 -78.45 21.34
N MET A 815 12.12 -78.47 21.45
CA MET A 815 12.85 -79.41 22.29
C MET A 815 13.69 -78.62 23.29
N LEU A 816 13.51 -78.88 24.58
CA LEU A 816 14.35 -78.35 25.65
C LEU A 816 15.30 -79.44 26.12
N VAL A 817 16.60 -79.23 25.94
CA VAL A 817 17.66 -80.13 26.40
C VAL A 817 18.33 -79.47 27.60
N LEU A 818 18.36 -80.15 28.75
CA LEU A 818 19.01 -79.64 29.96
C LEU A 818 20.12 -80.60 30.40
N THR A 819 21.35 -80.10 30.52
CA THR A 819 22.54 -80.89 30.84
C THR A 819 23.61 -80.08 31.57
N ASP A 820 24.47 -80.74 32.35
CA ASP A 820 25.67 -80.14 32.94
C ASP A 820 26.98 -80.58 32.27
N GLY A 821 26.92 -81.34 31.17
CA GLY A 821 28.07 -82.07 30.61
C GLY A 821 28.15 -82.12 29.08
N MET A 822 29.18 -82.81 28.60
CA MET A 822 29.40 -83.16 27.19
C MET A 822 28.73 -84.49 26.84
N ASP A 823 28.56 -84.78 25.55
CA ASP A 823 28.23 -86.16 25.16
C ASP A 823 29.45 -87.07 25.38
N THR A 824 29.28 -88.13 26.19
CA THR A 824 30.36 -89.08 26.52
C THR A 824 30.30 -90.41 25.76
N GLU A 825 29.24 -90.65 24.98
CA GLU A 825 28.98 -91.92 24.30
C GLU A 825 29.11 -91.83 22.76
N PHE A 826 28.99 -90.63 22.20
CA PHE A 826 29.06 -90.40 20.76
C PHE A 826 30.51 -90.45 20.26
N LYS A 827 30.78 -91.37 19.31
CA LYS A 827 32.15 -91.67 18.89
C LYS A 827 32.80 -90.51 18.12
N PRO A 828 34.07 -90.13 18.42
CA PRO A 828 34.75 -88.96 17.85
C PRO A 828 34.93 -88.93 16.32
N GLN A 829 34.82 -90.07 15.63
CA GLN A 829 34.93 -90.12 14.16
C GLN A 829 33.73 -89.47 13.45
N ASN A 830 32.61 -89.30 14.17
CA ASN A 830 31.41 -88.65 13.68
C ASN A 830 31.36 -87.23 14.23
N ARG A 831 31.43 -86.21 13.36
CA ARG A 831 31.31 -84.80 13.77
C ARG A 831 29.87 -84.55 14.23
N ILE A 832 29.62 -84.47 15.55
CA ILE A 832 28.28 -84.27 16.16
C ILE A 832 27.45 -83.24 15.40
N GLY A 833 28.03 -82.08 15.11
CA GLY A 833 27.31 -81.01 14.40
C GLY A 833 26.86 -81.35 12.98
N ALA A 834 27.62 -82.15 12.22
CA ALA A 834 27.19 -82.58 10.88
C ALA A 834 26.04 -83.60 10.97
N TYR A 835 26.12 -84.50 11.95
CA TYR A 835 25.07 -85.49 12.21
C TYR A 835 23.76 -84.82 12.66
N LEU A 836 23.82 -83.84 13.57
CA LEU A 836 22.63 -83.10 13.99
C LEU A 836 22.00 -82.31 12.84
N LYS A 837 22.80 -81.71 11.95
CA LYS A 837 22.27 -81.07 10.73
C LYS A 837 21.47 -82.05 9.88
N GLU A 838 22.03 -83.22 9.58
CA GLU A 838 21.35 -84.27 8.81
C GLU A 838 20.06 -84.76 9.48
N GLN A 839 20.08 -84.96 10.82
CA GLN A 839 18.94 -85.51 11.55
C GLN A 839 17.76 -84.54 11.69
N PHE A 840 17.99 -83.23 11.59
CA PHE A 840 16.99 -82.20 11.84
C PHE A 840 16.50 -81.45 10.59
N VAL A 841 17.02 -81.78 9.40
CA VAL A 841 16.50 -81.26 8.12
C VAL A 841 15.00 -81.52 8.00
N ASP A 842 14.25 -80.50 7.57
CA ASP A 842 12.80 -80.55 7.34
C ASP A 842 11.93 -81.02 8.53
N THR A 843 12.46 -81.04 9.76
CA THR A 843 11.71 -81.49 10.94
C THR A 843 10.80 -80.41 11.55
N ASP A 844 11.12 -79.14 11.27
CA ASP A 844 10.55 -77.95 11.90
C ASP A 844 10.66 -77.94 13.45
N ILE A 845 11.63 -78.66 14.02
CA ILE A 845 11.85 -78.73 15.48
C ILE A 845 12.83 -77.65 15.92
N PHE A 846 12.39 -76.77 16.82
CA PHE A 846 13.22 -75.73 17.44
C PHE A 846 13.94 -76.30 18.67
N VAL A 847 15.22 -76.63 18.50
CA VAL A 847 16.06 -77.25 19.54
C VAL A 847 16.73 -76.19 20.41
N ASN A 848 16.47 -76.25 21.71
CA ASN A 848 16.98 -75.33 22.70
C ASN A 848 17.72 -76.09 23.78
N MET A 849 19.00 -75.81 23.94
CA MET A 849 19.87 -76.50 24.90
C MET A 849 20.34 -75.53 25.98
N VAL A 850 20.16 -75.93 27.24
CA VAL A 850 20.56 -75.18 28.42
C VAL A 850 21.67 -75.96 29.12
N PHE A 851 22.87 -75.38 29.15
CA PHE A 851 23.99 -75.89 29.93
C PHE A 851 23.93 -75.32 31.34
N TYR A 852 23.77 -76.16 32.35
CA TYR A 852 23.58 -75.75 33.73
C TYR A 852 24.74 -76.17 34.62
N LYS A 853 25.41 -75.21 35.29
CA LYS A 853 26.48 -75.46 36.28
C LYS A 853 27.52 -76.52 35.86
N PHE A 854 28.13 -76.27 34.70
CA PHE A 854 29.19 -77.11 34.13
C PHE A 854 30.39 -77.24 35.09
N ASP A 855 30.93 -78.45 35.29
CA ASP A 855 32.06 -78.72 36.19
C ASP A 855 33.03 -79.77 35.55
N PRO A 856 34.33 -79.45 35.36
CA PRO A 856 34.97 -78.19 35.69
C PRO A 856 34.68 -77.08 34.66
N PRO A 857 34.53 -75.81 35.07
CA PRO A 857 34.08 -74.71 34.20
C PRO A 857 34.88 -74.54 32.89
N GLU A 858 36.17 -74.88 32.89
CA GLU A 858 37.04 -74.79 31.70
C GLU A 858 36.63 -75.67 30.51
N ASP A 859 35.90 -76.76 30.75
CA ASP A 859 35.45 -77.67 29.70
C ASP A 859 34.12 -77.23 29.06
N GLN A 860 33.45 -76.22 29.63
CA GLN A 860 32.18 -75.68 29.15
C GLN A 860 32.28 -75.16 27.71
N ALA A 861 33.38 -74.50 27.34
CA ALA A 861 33.57 -73.98 25.98
C ALA A 861 33.68 -75.12 24.94
N LYS A 862 34.28 -76.25 25.31
CA LYS A 862 34.37 -77.43 24.46
C LYS A 862 33.01 -78.11 24.30
N ALA A 863 32.22 -78.16 25.38
CA ALA A 863 30.87 -78.71 25.36
C ALA A 863 29.93 -77.92 24.44
N ILE A 864 29.98 -76.59 24.51
CA ILE A 864 29.19 -75.73 23.63
C ILE A 864 29.64 -75.89 22.18
N ALA A 865 30.96 -75.97 21.94
CA ALA A 865 31.49 -76.21 20.60
C ALA A 865 31.02 -77.54 19.98
N GLN A 866 30.76 -78.59 20.77
CA GLN A 866 30.19 -79.85 20.26
C GLN A 866 28.79 -79.65 19.63
N PHE A 867 28.01 -78.71 20.15
CA PHE A 867 26.62 -78.47 19.79
C PHE A 867 26.39 -77.15 19.04
N GLU A 868 27.43 -76.39 18.69
CA GLU A 868 27.33 -75.09 18.00
C GLU A 868 26.51 -75.16 16.70
N ALA A 869 26.54 -76.32 16.02
CA ALA A 869 25.74 -76.58 14.82
C ALA A 869 24.22 -76.50 15.03
N ILE A 870 23.72 -76.57 16.27
CA ILE A 870 22.30 -76.33 16.60
C ILE A 870 21.87 -74.93 16.13
N ARG A 871 22.74 -73.93 16.21
CA ARG A 871 22.48 -72.56 15.74
C ARG A 871 22.41 -72.43 14.21
N ASP A 872 22.77 -73.48 13.48
CA ASP A 872 22.84 -73.54 12.02
C ASP A 872 21.89 -74.57 11.41
N LEU A 873 20.96 -75.13 12.17
CA LEU A 873 19.89 -75.99 11.65
C LEU A 873 18.91 -75.18 10.78
N ASP A 874 18.11 -75.88 9.96
CA ASP A 874 17.07 -75.26 9.10
C ASP A 874 16.09 -74.37 9.91
N VAL A 875 15.78 -74.82 11.13
CA VAL A 875 15.24 -74.00 12.21
C VAL A 875 16.36 -73.77 13.23
N PRO A 876 17.04 -72.61 13.18
CA PRO A 876 18.17 -72.31 14.06
C PRO A 876 17.77 -72.43 15.52
N GLY A 877 18.40 -73.35 16.25
CA GLY A 877 18.20 -73.54 17.67
C GLY A 877 19.03 -72.59 18.53
N GLN A 878 18.92 -72.72 19.85
CA GLN A 878 19.61 -71.86 20.80
C GLN A 878 20.41 -72.67 21.82
N LEU A 879 21.55 -72.09 22.22
CA LEU A 879 22.42 -72.62 23.28
C LEU A 879 22.49 -71.57 24.38
N PHE A 880 22.00 -71.92 25.56
CA PHE A 880 21.99 -71.09 26.76
C PHE A 880 22.98 -71.63 27.78
N GLN A 881 23.53 -70.72 28.58
CA GLN A 881 24.37 -71.06 29.72
C GLN A 881 23.74 -70.45 30.96
N GLU A 882 23.61 -71.25 32.02
CA GLU A 882 23.16 -70.75 33.31
C GLU A 882 23.97 -71.38 34.43
N THR A 883 24.35 -70.58 35.41
CA THR A 883 25.07 -71.02 36.61
C THR A 883 24.33 -70.69 37.90
N ASP A 884 23.29 -69.86 37.81
CA ASP A 884 22.44 -69.44 38.93
C ASP A 884 21.11 -70.21 38.93
N ALA A 885 20.88 -70.99 39.98
CA ALA A 885 19.65 -71.76 40.16
C ALA A 885 18.40 -70.88 40.08
N SER A 886 18.47 -69.65 40.62
CA SER A 886 17.33 -68.73 40.68
C SER A 886 16.92 -68.15 39.31
N LYS A 887 17.82 -68.22 38.32
CA LYS A 887 17.59 -67.72 36.95
C LYS A 887 17.28 -68.83 35.96
N LEU A 888 17.50 -70.09 36.33
CA LEU A 888 17.37 -71.23 35.43
C LEU A 888 15.96 -71.36 34.84
N ALA A 889 14.91 -71.16 35.65
CA ALA A 889 13.54 -71.18 35.16
C ALA A 889 13.29 -70.08 34.10
N ALA A 890 13.77 -68.86 34.36
CA ALA A 890 13.67 -67.75 33.42
C ALA A 890 14.44 -68.02 32.11
N THR A 891 15.65 -68.58 32.21
CA THR A 891 16.48 -68.99 31.06
C THR A 891 15.78 -70.07 30.23
N MET A 892 15.17 -71.07 30.86
CA MET A 892 14.35 -72.09 30.17
C MET A 892 13.11 -71.49 29.50
N LEU A 893 12.41 -70.56 30.17
CA LEU A 893 11.25 -69.87 29.58
C LEU A 893 11.64 -69.02 28.37
N GLN A 894 12.79 -68.34 28.43
CA GLN A 894 13.34 -67.61 27.29
C GLN A 894 13.70 -68.57 26.15
N ALA A 895 14.27 -69.73 26.47
CA ALA A 895 14.64 -70.76 25.50
C ALA A 895 13.43 -71.34 24.76
N LEU A 896 12.31 -71.50 25.45
CA LEU A 896 11.07 -72.03 24.87
C LEU A 896 10.27 -71.00 24.06
N ARG A 897 10.69 -69.73 24.06
CA ARG A 897 9.94 -68.65 23.42
C ARG A 897 9.96 -68.80 21.89
N PRO A 898 8.79 -68.88 21.23
CA PRO A 898 8.70 -68.90 19.79
C PRO A 898 9.39 -67.69 19.13
N LYS A 899 10.04 -67.94 17.98
CA LYS A 899 10.74 -66.91 17.22
C LYS A 899 10.15 -66.76 15.81
N LEU A 900 9.90 -65.52 15.38
CA LEU A 900 9.61 -65.18 14.00
C LEU A 900 10.90 -64.76 13.29
N ARG A 901 11.34 -65.52 12.29
CA ARG A 901 12.45 -65.11 11.43
C ARG A 901 11.95 -64.22 10.31
N LEU A 902 12.77 -63.26 9.90
CA LEU A 902 12.52 -62.40 8.76
C LEU A 902 13.63 -62.56 7.74
N GLU A 903 13.27 -62.57 6.47
CA GLU A 903 14.19 -62.59 5.33
C GLU A 903 13.86 -61.42 4.40
N VAL A 904 14.88 -60.80 3.80
CA VAL A 904 14.72 -59.84 2.69
C VAL A 904 15.47 -60.44 1.50
N ASN A 905 14.78 -60.69 0.39
CA ASN A 905 15.34 -61.37 -0.78
C ASN A 905 16.06 -62.70 -0.45
N GLY A 906 15.55 -63.45 0.53
CA GLY A 906 16.11 -64.73 0.99
C GLY A 906 17.34 -64.62 1.91
N ALA A 907 17.72 -63.42 2.35
CA ALA A 907 18.84 -63.19 3.26
C ALA A 907 18.40 -62.60 4.61
N LEU A 908 19.21 -62.80 5.67
CA LEU A 908 18.97 -62.24 6.99
C LEU A 908 19.10 -60.70 6.96
N PRO A 909 18.08 -59.93 7.39
CA PRO A 909 18.15 -58.47 7.43
C PRO A 909 19.20 -57.96 8.41
N ARG A 910 19.81 -56.81 8.08
CA ARG A 910 20.85 -56.20 8.92
C ARG A 910 20.30 -55.87 10.32
N GLY A 911 20.97 -56.35 11.36
CA GLY A 911 20.62 -56.07 12.76
C GLY A 911 19.51 -56.96 13.34
N VAL A 912 18.93 -57.87 12.55
CA VAL A 912 17.96 -58.86 13.04
C VAL A 912 18.69 -60.14 13.48
N PRO A 913 18.39 -60.71 14.65
CA PRO A 913 19.00 -61.97 15.10
C PRO A 913 18.69 -63.13 14.14
N LYS A 914 19.69 -63.99 13.87
CA LYS A 914 19.54 -65.19 13.01
C LYS A 914 18.44 -66.13 13.49
N GLN A 915 18.22 -66.21 14.81
CA GLN A 915 17.19 -67.05 15.41
C GLN A 915 15.77 -66.47 15.23
N GLY A 916 15.64 -65.18 14.88
CA GLY A 916 14.38 -64.47 14.76
C GLY A 916 14.05 -63.58 15.97
N ILE A 917 12.93 -62.86 15.85
CA ILE A 917 12.38 -61.94 16.83
C ILE A 917 11.45 -62.72 17.77
N ASP A 918 11.44 -62.34 19.04
CA ASP A 918 10.56 -62.92 20.04
C ASP A 918 9.07 -62.70 19.73
N ILE A 919 8.29 -63.76 19.83
CA ILE A 919 6.83 -63.68 19.81
C ILE A 919 6.35 -63.45 21.24
N SER A 920 5.50 -62.45 21.40
CA SER A 920 4.83 -62.11 22.66
C SER A 920 3.72 -63.13 22.92
N LEU A 921 3.67 -63.65 24.13
CA LEU A 921 2.64 -64.57 24.60
C LEU A 921 1.54 -63.78 25.32
N GLN A 922 0.34 -64.35 25.44
CA GLN A 922 -0.80 -63.71 26.10
C GLN A 922 -0.54 -63.29 27.55
N ARG A 923 0.37 -64.01 28.22
CA ARG A 923 0.79 -63.76 29.60
C ARG A 923 1.81 -62.63 29.75
N ASP A 924 2.37 -62.11 28.66
CA ASP A 924 3.35 -61.04 28.71
C ASP A 924 2.64 -59.69 28.83
N ASP A 925 3.06 -58.86 29.79
CA ASP A 925 2.48 -57.52 30.03
C ASP A 925 2.91 -56.47 28.97
N HIS A 926 3.73 -56.86 27.99
CA HIS A 926 4.24 -55.99 26.94
C HIS A 926 4.50 -56.76 25.64
N LEU A 927 4.58 -56.02 24.53
CA LEU A 927 4.93 -56.55 23.23
C LEU A 927 6.45 -56.55 23.02
N PHE A 928 6.99 -57.67 22.56
CA PHE A 928 8.38 -57.75 22.09
C PHE A 928 8.48 -57.19 20.67
N TRP A 929 9.04 -55.99 20.57
CA TRP A 929 9.29 -55.33 19.29
C TRP A 929 10.58 -55.82 18.64
N SER A 930 10.57 -55.87 17.31
CA SER A 930 11.78 -56.09 16.52
C SER A 930 12.81 -54.98 16.76
N PRO A 931 14.11 -55.25 16.52
CA PRO A 931 15.08 -54.19 16.26
C PRO A 931 14.59 -53.26 15.12
N PRO A 932 15.12 -52.03 15.00
CA PRO A 932 14.77 -51.13 13.91
C PRO A 932 14.98 -51.75 12.52
N LEU A 933 13.91 -51.80 11.73
CA LEU A 933 13.88 -52.34 10.37
C LEU A 933 13.92 -51.20 9.34
N PHE A 934 14.56 -51.42 8.20
CA PHE A 934 14.47 -50.49 7.07
C PHE A 934 13.18 -50.75 6.28
N PRO A 935 12.60 -49.74 5.61
CA PRO A 935 11.49 -49.94 4.69
C PRO A 935 11.88 -50.92 3.57
N ASP A 936 11.18 -52.05 3.47
CA ASP A 936 11.44 -53.12 2.49
C ASP A 936 10.30 -54.16 2.53
N ASP A 937 10.38 -55.14 1.63
CA ASP A 937 9.55 -56.35 1.60
C ASP A 937 10.20 -57.49 2.39
N TYR A 938 9.58 -57.89 3.50
CA TYR A 938 10.07 -58.94 4.39
C TYR A 938 9.25 -60.21 4.26
N THR A 939 9.92 -61.35 4.09
CA THR A 939 9.29 -62.67 4.12
C THR A 939 9.39 -63.27 5.54
N PRO A 940 8.27 -63.44 6.25
CA PRO A 940 8.28 -64.06 7.57
C PRO A 940 8.39 -65.58 7.48
N ARG A 941 9.19 -66.17 8.38
CA ARG A 941 9.35 -67.62 8.54
C ARG A 941 9.07 -68.02 10.00
N LEU A 942 8.11 -68.92 10.17
CA LEU A 942 7.77 -69.51 11.47
C LEU A 942 7.78 -71.02 11.36
N ALA A 943 8.44 -71.71 12.30
CA ALA A 943 8.53 -73.17 12.29
C ALA A 943 7.13 -73.80 12.28
N SER A 944 6.94 -74.85 11.48
CA SER A 944 5.66 -75.56 11.27
C SER A 944 4.56 -74.78 10.52
N PHE A 945 4.81 -73.53 10.09
CA PHE A 945 3.90 -72.76 9.24
C PHE A 945 4.48 -72.57 7.84
N ARG A 946 3.77 -73.07 6.83
CA ARG A 946 4.10 -72.88 5.41
C ARG A 946 3.22 -71.75 4.85
N ASN A 947 3.76 -70.93 3.96
CA ASN A 947 3.05 -69.88 3.21
C ASN A 947 2.48 -68.74 4.09
N LEU A 948 3.32 -68.13 4.91
CA LEU A 948 2.95 -66.87 5.57
C LEU A 948 2.92 -65.71 4.54
N PRO A 949 2.03 -64.73 4.69
CA PRO A 949 2.03 -63.55 3.82
C PRO A 949 3.30 -62.72 4.05
N ASP A 950 3.85 -62.14 2.99
CA ASP A 950 4.95 -61.17 3.08
C ASP A 950 4.51 -59.92 3.85
N LEU A 951 5.47 -59.17 4.38
CA LEU A 951 5.26 -57.92 5.11
C LEU A 951 5.87 -56.77 4.32
N LEU A 952 5.05 -55.82 3.85
CA LEU A 952 5.55 -54.59 3.21
C LEU A 952 5.63 -53.49 4.26
N LEU A 953 6.85 -53.08 4.62
CA LEU A 953 7.11 -52.06 5.63
C LEU A 953 7.52 -50.74 4.98
N GLN A 954 6.86 -49.65 5.40
CA GLN A 954 7.21 -48.28 5.04
C GLN A 954 7.93 -47.55 6.19
N ALA A 955 8.52 -46.40 5.87
CA ALA A 955 9.16 -45.54 6.86
C ALA A 955 8.18 -45.17 7.98
N GLY A 956 8.59 -45.41 9.23
CA GLY A 956 7.80 -45.11 10.42
C GLY A 956 6.73 -46.14 10.77
N ASP A 957 6.62 -47.25 10.04
CA ASP A 957 5.66 -48.31 10.37
C ASP A 957 5.91 -48.89 11.76
N ARG A 958 4.83 -49.13 12.48
CA ARG A 958 4.79 -49.95 13.68
C ARG A 958 3.65 -50.93 13.45
N LEU A 959 3.95 -52.20 13.21
CA LEU A 959 2.92 -53.20 12.95
C LEU A 959 2.80 -54.18 14.11
N VAL A 960 1.57 -54.36 14.60
CA VAL A 960 1.24 -55.45 15.52
C VAL A 960 0.58 -56.56 14.71
N LEU A 961 1.19 -57.75 14.77
CA LEU A 961 0.73 -58.95 14.10
C LEU A 961 0.25 -59.96 15.14
N SER A 962 -0.80 -60.71 14.83
CA SER A 962 -1.25 -61.85 15.60
C SER A 962 -0.92 -63.14 14.86
N VAL A 963 -0.37 -64.13 15.56
CA VAL A 963 -0.24 -65.49 15.05
C VAL A 963 -1.49 -66.27 15.42
N THR A 964 -2.12 -66.88 14.41
CA THR A 964 -3.31 -67.72 14.56
C THR A 964 -3.05 -69.09 13.95
N PRO A 965 -3.89 -70.12 14.21
CA PRO A 965 -3.78 -71.41 13.55
C PRO A 965 -3.87 -71.34 12.01
N LYS A 966 -4.37 -70.25 11.45
CA LYS A 966 -4.49 -70.01 10.00
C LYS A 966 -3.32 -69.21 9.40
N GLY A 967 -2.36 -68.77 10.21
CA GLY A 967 -1.22 -67.94 9.80
C GLY A 967 -1.17 -66.58 10.51
N LEU A 968 -0.42 -65.64 9.93
CA LEU A 968 -0.28 -64.27 10.43
C LEU A 968 -1.47 -63.39 10.01
N GLN A 969 -1.97 -62.58 10.93
CA GLN A 969 -3.01 -61.57 10.71
C GLN A 969 -2.56 -60.22 11.28
N ARG A 970 -2.92 -59.10 10.64
CA ARG A 970 -2.67 -57.77 11.22
C ARG A 970 -3.69 -57.49 12.32
N VAL A 971 -3.25 -56.85 13.40
CA VAL A 971 -4.15 -56.35 14.45
C VAL A 971 -4.31 -54.84 14.30
N LEU A 972 -5.55 -54.36 14.31
CA LEU A 972 -5.82 -52.91 14.30
C LEU A 972 -5.55 -52.34 15.68
N TYR A 973 -4.79 -51.26 15.75
CA TYR A 973 -4.33 -50.67 17.02
C TYR A 973 -5.51 -50.31 17.93
N GLY A 974 -6.57 -49.71 17.37
CA GLY A 974 -7.77 -49.42 18.13
C GLY A 974 -8.35 -50.68 18.76
N LYS A 975 -8.59 -51.72 17.95
CA LYS A 975 -9.12 -53.01 18.40
C LYS A 975 -8.22 -53.72 19.43
N SER A 976 -6.90 -53.60 19.34
CA SER A 976 -5.97 -54.19 20.32
C SER A 976 -6.19 -53.66 21.72
N PHE A 977 -6.33 -52.33 21.88
CA PHE A 977 -6.57 -51.71 23.19
C PHE A 977 -7.92 -52.09 23.78
N PHE A 978 -8.92 -52.34 22.92
CA PHE A 978 -10.20 -52.91 23.36
C PHE A 978 -10.05 -54.38 23.78
N ALA A 979 -9.35 -55.19 22.99
CA ALA A 979 -9.22 -56.62 23.21
C ALA A 979 -8.37 -56.96 24.46
N ASP A 980 -7.36 -56.16 24.79
CA ASP A 980 -6.54 -56.34 26.01
C ASP A 980 -7.26 -55.89 27.29
N SER A 981 -8.42 -55.25 27.17
CA SER A 981 -9.10 -54.66 28.30
C SER A 981 -10.16 -55.60 28.90
N ARG A 982 -9.89 -56.10 30.12
CA ARG A 982 -10.93 -56.40 31.12
C ARG A 982 -11.65 -55.11 31.60
N ILE A 983 -11.62 -54.05 30.81
CA ILE A 983 -12.22 -52.74 31.10
C ILE A 983 -13.37 -52.56 30.11
N SER A 984 -14.57 -52.70 30.65
CA SER A 984 -15.84 -52.44 29.99
C SER A 984 -15.89 -51.07 29.28
N SER A 985 -16.49 -51.10 28.08
CA SER A 985 -17.45 -50.11 27.54
C SER A 985 -17.05 -48.73 27.00
N GLU A 986 -15.79 -48.26 27.01
CA GLU A 986 -15.58 -46.80 26.84
C GLU A 986 -14.84 -46.29 25.59
N GLY A 987 -14.50 -47.11 24.60
CA GLY A 987 -13.96 -46.58 23.35
C GLY A 987 -15.00 -46.72 22.23
N LEU A 988 -15.25 -45.61 21.53
CA LEU A 988 -16.27 -45.53 20.50
C LEU A 988 -15.63 -45.71 19.13
N GLN A 989 -16.18 -46.65 18.37
CA GLN A 989 -15.83 -46.92 16.98
C GLN A 989 -17.00 -46.49 16.11
N ALA A 990 -16.70 -45.84 14.99
CA ALA A 990 -17.68 -45.53 13.96
C ALA A 990 -17.15 -46.01 12.61
N GLY A 991 -17.98 -46.77 11.88
CA GLY A 991 -17.57 -47.49 10.66
C GLY A 991 -16.97 -48.87 10.97
N GLY A 992 -17.29 -49.86 10.14
CA GLY A 992 -16.88 -51.27 10.30
C GLY A 992 -17.95 -52.13 10.97
N GLY A 993 -18.46 -53.11 10.23
CA GLY A 993 -19.36 -54.14 10.76
C GLY A 993 -18.60 -55.16 11.61
N SER A 994 -19.30 -55.83 12.52
CA SER A 994 -18.80 -57.00 13.26
C SER A 994 -18.53 -58.22 12.36
N ASP A 995 -18.84 -58.11 11.07
CA ASP A 995 -18.71 -59.15 10.06
C ASP A 995 -17.85 -58.62 8.89
N PRO A 996 -16.72 -59.24 8.53
CA PRO A 996 -15.80 -58.79 7.47
C PRO A 996 -16.42 -58.65 6.06
N GLY A 997 -17.69 -59.04 5.88
CA GLY A 997 -18.40 -59.05 4.61
C GLY A 997 -19.62 -58.13 4.48
N SER A 998 -20.04 -57.38 5.51
CA SER A 998 -21.33 -56.64 5.45
C SER A 998 -21.26 -55.11 5.53
N SER A 999 -20.10 -54.50 5.79
CA SER A 999 -20.01 -53.03 5.85
C SER A 999 -19.55 -52.43 4.52
N SER A 1000 -20.30 -51.44 4.02
CA SER A 1000 -19.95 -50.66 2.82
C SER A 1000 -18.73 -49.74 2.99
N GLN A 1001 -18.08 -49.73 4.16
CA GLN A 1001 -16.99 -48.82 4.50
C GLN A 1001 -15.80 -49.58 5.14
N PRO A 1002 -14.69 -49.82 4.40
CA PRO A 1002 -13.56 -50.63 4.88
C PRO A 1002 -12.61 -49.88 5.83
N TRP A 1003 -12.97 -48.68 6.28
CA TRP A 1003 -12.15 -47.84 7.16
C TRP A 1003 -12.79 -47.73 8.55
N LEU A 1004 -11.95 -47.84 9.57
CA LEU A 1004 -12.32 -47.75 10.98
C LEU A 1004 -11.70 -46.50 11.59
N LEU A 1005 -12.52 -45.56 12.06
CA LEU A 1005 -12.10 -44.44 12.90
C LEU A 1005 -12.24 -44.83 14.37
N SER A 1006 -11.17 -44.70 15.15
CA SER A 1006 -11.17 -44.93 16.59
C SER A 1006 -10.65 -43.71 17.34
N THR A 1007 -11.27 -43.37 18.48
CA THR A 1007 -10.77 -42.35 19.42
C THR A 1007 -10.19 -43.03 20.66
N LEU A 1008 -8.88 -42.88 20.88
CA LEU A 1008 -8.12 -43.51 21.97
C LEU A 1008 -7.81 -42.57 23.12
N GLN A 1009 -7.94 -41.27 22.90
CA GLN A 1009 -7.90 -40.23 23.93
C GLN A 1009 -9.00 -39.21 23.61
N ASN A 1010 -9.75 -38.83 24.63
CA ASN A 1010 -10.73 -37.75 24.60
C ASN A 1010 -10.70 -37.05 25.98
N GLN A 1011 -9.67 -36.25 26.21
CA GLN A 1011 -9.30 -35.77 27.53
C GLN A 1011 -9.50 -34.26 27.67
N LEU A 1012 -9.99 -33.82 28.82
CA LEU A 1012 -9.94 -32.41 29.22
C LEU A 1012 -8.60 -32.12 29.92
N GLY A 1013 -7.86 -31.11 29.43
CA GLY A 1013 -6.59 -30.71 30.02
C GLY A 1013 -6.74 -30.14 31.44
N PRO A 1014 -5.63 -29.91 32.17
CA PRO A 1014 -5.62 -29.63 33.62
C PRO A 1014 -6.49 -28.44 34.08
N ASN A 1015 -6.75 -27.48 33.19
CA ASN A 1015 -7.54 -26.27 33.48
C ASN A 1015 -9.03 -26.41 33.08
N ASN A 1016 -9.51 -27.61 32.74
CA ASN A 1016 -10.85 -27.88 32.22
C ASN A 1016 -11.27 -27.02 31.01
N ARG A 1017 -10.30 -26.54 30.23
CA ARG A 1017 -10.52 -25.62 29.11
C ARG A 1017 -9.86 -26.04 27.81
N SER A 1018 -8.98 -27.03 27.81
CA SER A 1018 -8.38 -27.55 26.59
C SER A 1018 -8.88 -28.97 26.31
N LEU A 1019 -9.28 -29.26 25.07
CA LEU A 1019 -9.64 -30.61 24.63
C LEU A 1019 -8.43 -31.23 23.96
N GLN A 1020 -8.03 -32.44 24.38
CA GLN A 1020 -6.97 -33.22 23.75
C GLN A 1020 -7.52 -34.55 23.28
N MET A 1021 -7.26 -34.90 22.02
CA MET A 1021 -7.74 -36.13 21.43
C MET A 1021 -6.63 -36.87 20.70
N MET A 1022 -6.74 -38.19 20.67
CA MET A 1022 -5.93 -39.07 19.84
C MET A 1022 -6.85 -39.97 19.05
N MET A 1023 -6.65 -40.01 17.74
CA MET A 1023 -7.50 -40.74 16.80
C MET A 1023 -6.65 -41.60 15.87
N THR A 1024 -7.19 -42.75 15.46
CA THR A 1024 -6.62 -43.58 14.41
C THR A 1024 -7.63 -43.81 13.29
N LEU A 1025 -7.13 -43.88 12.06
CA LEU A 1025 -7.93 -44.18 10.88
C LEU A 1025 -7.27 -45.35 10.14
N GLU A 1026 -7.86 -46.54 10.31
CA GLU A 1026 -7.25 -47.80 9.87
C GLU A 1026 -8.11 -48.51 8.83
N ASN A 1027 -7.46 -49.07 7.81
CA ASN A 1027 -8.14 -49.87 6.80
C ASN A 1027 -8.26 -51.34 7.25
N GLN A 1028 -9.47 -51.89 7.21
CA GLN A 1028 -9.80 -53.24 7.66
C GLN A 1028 -9.43 -54.33 6.64
N ALA A 1029 -9.15 -54.00 5.38
CA ALA A 1029 -8.78 -54.97 4.34
C ALA A 1029 -7.50 -55.78 4.68
N GLN A 1030 -6.63 -55.22 5.53
CA GLN A 1030 -5.36 -55.84 5.93
C GLN A 1030 -5.47 -56.71 7.19
N LEU A 1031 -6.67 -56.90 7.76
CA LEU A 1031 -6.90 -57.85 8.87
C LEU A 1031 -6.60 -59.30 8.46
N SER A 1032 -6.93 -59.66 7.23
CA SER A 1032 -6.65 -60.96 6.62
C SER A 1032 -6.55 -60.76 5.11
N PRO A 1033 -5.33 -60.52 4.58
CA PRO A 1033 -5.15 -60.21 3.17
C PRO A 1033 -5.55 -61.40 2.30
N ALA A 1034 -5.89 -61.15 1.04
CA ALA A 1034 -6.17 -62.22 0.10
C ALA A 1034 -4.91 -63.08 -0.15
N ALA A 1035 -5.10 -64.32 -0.62
CA ALA A 1035 -3.96 -65.20 -0.91
C ALA A 1035 -3.03 -64.54 -1.94
N GLY A 1036 -1.76 -64.32 -1.55
CA GLY A 1036 -0.74 -63.66 -2.39
C GLY A 1036 -0.55 -62.15 -2.14
N GLU A 1037 -1.33 -61.55 -1.24
CA GLU A 1037 -1.14 -60.15 -0.83
C GLU A 1037 -0.29 -60.03 0.45
N SER A 1038 0.58 -59.02 0.49
CA SER A 1038 1.41 -58.70 1.66
C SER A 1038 0.60 -57.97 2.74
N LEU A 1039 0.92 -58.25 4.00
CA LEU A 1039 0.46 -57.47 5.15
C LEU A 1039 1.18 -56.11 5.18
N GLN A 1040 0.43 -55.02 5.27
CA GLN A 1040 0.98 -53.66 5.30
C GLN A 1040 0.12 -52.68 6.10
N GLN A 1041 0.70 -51.53 6.44
CA GLN A 1041 -0.04 -50.39 6.98
C GLN A 1041 -0.57 -49.50 5.84
N ILE A 1042 -1.85 -49.65 5.50
CA ILE A 1042 -2.51 -48.75 4.55
C ILE A 1042 -2.76 -47.40 5.22
N ARG A 1043 -2.18 -46.33 4.65
CA ARG A 1043 -2.38 -44.94 5.09
C ARG A 1043 -3.31 -44.19 4.14
N PRO A 1044 -4.15 -43.27 4.64
CA PRO A 1044 -4.78 -42.29 3.77
C PRO A 1044 -3.70 -41.37 3.18
N ARG A 1045 -3.82 -41.03 1.89
CA ARG A 1045 -2.95 -40.07 1.21
C ARG A 1045 -3.20 -38.62 1.63
N PHE A 1046 -4.42 -38.32 2.07
CA PHE A 1046 -4.80 -37.04 2.64
C PHE A 1046 -5.97 -37.24 3.60
N VAL A 1047 -5.96 -36.51 4.71
CA VAL A 1047 -7.03 -36.51 5.71
C VAL A 1047 -7.30 -35.08 6.16
N TRP A 1048 -8.54 -34.79 6.52
CA TRP A 1048 -8.93 -33.55 7.16
C TRP A 1048 -9.80 -33.86 8.37
N PHE A 1049 -9.44 -33.32 9.53
CA PHE A 1049 -10.22 -33.45 10.75
C PHE A 1049 -10.89 -32.13 11.13
N GLU A 1050 -12.12 -32.22 11.61
CA GLU A 1050 -12.82 -31.11 12.25
C GLU A 1050 -13.47 -31.57 13.54
N VAL A 1051 -13.48 -30.69 14.53
CA VAL A 1051 -14.18 -30.91 15.80
C VAL A 1051 -15.08 -29.73 16.08
N SER A 1052 -16.31 -30.02 16.53
CA SER A 1052 -17.28 -28.99 16.91
C SER A 1052 -17.98 -29.37 18.21
N ALA A 1053 -18.45 -28.36 18.94
CA ALA A 1053 -19.31 -28.53 20.10
C ALA A 1053 -20.78 -28.38 19.64
N PRO A 1054 -21.55 -29.47 19.44
CA PRO A 1054 -22.98 -29.39 19.20
C PRO A 1054 -23.70 -28.54 20.26
N ASP A 1055 -24.65 -27.72 19.79
CA ASP A 1055 -25.35 -26.64 20.50
C ASP A 1055 -25.80 -26.99 21.94
N THR A 1056 -25.46 -26.12 22.90
CA THR A 1056 -26.06 -26.06 24.25
C THR A 1056 -26.97 -24.82 24.40
N GLY A 1057 -27.73 -24.44 23.36
CA GLY A 1057 -28.72 -23.35 23.48
C GLY A 1057 -29.66 -23.12 22.26
N PRO A 1058 -30.85 -22.51 22.45
CA PRO A 1058 -31.98 -22.55 21.51
C PRO A 1058 -31.92 -21.57 20.32
N LYS A 1059 -30.73 -21.34 19.73
CA LYS A 1059 -30.58 -20.60 18.45
C LYS A 1059 -29.47 -21.16 17.53
N GLY A 1060 -29.42 -22.48 17.37
CA GLY A 1060 -29.09 -23.16 16.10
C GLY A 1060 -27.86 -22.71 15.30
N LYS A 1061 -26.78 -22.24 15.94
CA LYS A 1061 -25.49 -21.91 15.32
C LYS A 1061 -24.39 -22.09 16.37
N GLY A 1062 -24.06 -23.34 16.69
CA GLY A 1062 -22.95 -23.66 17.59
C GLY A 1062 -21.66 -22.94 17.17
N ALA A 1063 -21.04 -22.22 18.10
CA ALA A 1063 -19.78 -21.52 17.84
C ALA A 1063 -18.69 -22.54 17.48
N GLN A 1064 -18.00 -22.33 16.35
CA GLN A 1064 -16.84 -23.15 16.02
C GLN A 1064 -15.72 -22.90 17.04
N PRO A 1065 -15.13 -23.96 17.63
CA PRO A 1065 -13.98 -23.82 18.51
C PRO A 1065 -12.82 -23.16 17.74
N ARG A 1066 -12.14 -22.19 18.36
CA ARG A 1066 -10.96 -21.52 17.78
C ARG A 1066 -9.66 -22.13 18.28
N GLY A 1067 -8.60 -21.96 17.50
CA GLY A 1067 -7.26 -22.43 17.85
C GLY A 1067 -7.16 -23.96 17.87
N ILE A 1068 -7.85 -24.61 16.93
CA ILE A 1068 -7.77 -26.07 16.75
C ILE A 1068 -6.40 -26.38 16.15
N ARG A 1069 -5.69 -27.32 16.74
CA ARG A 1069 -4.42 -27.82 16.24
C ARG A 1069 -4.49 -29.31 16.09
N TRP A 1070 -4.14 -29.85 14.93
CA TRP A 1070 -4.07 -31.30 14.78
C TRP A 1070 -2.99 -31.69 13.79
N GLY A 1071 -2.45 -32.89 13.96
CA GLY A 1071 -1.44 -33.42 13.05
C GLY A 1071 -1.16 -34.88 13.30
N ASN A 1072 -0.38 -35.51 12.41
CA ASN A 1072 -0.03 -36.91 12.55
C ASN A 1072 0.89 -37.12 13.75
N LEU A 1073 0.73 -38.26 14.42
CA LEU A 1073 1.59 -38.71 15.49
C LEU A 1073 2.48 -39.83 14.98
N ALA A 1074 3.79 -39.71 15.22
CA ALA A 1074 4.76 -40.73 14.86
C ALA A 1074 4.79 -41.87 15.90
N ASP A 1075 5.38 -43.00 15.50
CA ASP A 1075 5.72 -44.11 16.38
C ASP A 1075 4.52 -44.84 17.03
N TYR A 1076 3.32 -44.70 16.46
CA TYR A 1076 2.15 -45.49 16.86
C TYR A 1076 1.87 -46.66 15.90
N PRO A 1077 1.33 -47.79 16.38
CA PRO A 1077 0.99 -48.96 15.55
C PRO A 1077 -0.12 -48.82 14.49
N ALA A 1078 -0.53 -47.58 14.25
CA ALA A 1078 -1.57 -47.22 13.29
C ALA A 1078 -1.31 -45.81 12.76
N PRO A 1079 -1.90 -45.44 11.61
CA PRO A 1079 -1.98 -44.04 11.21
C PRO A 1079 -2.76 -43.30 12.31
N ALA A 1080 -2.05 -42.45 13.05
CA ALA A 1080 -2.55 -41.78 14.23
C ALA A 1080 -2.42 -40.26 14.08
N TRP A 1081 -3.38 -39.54 14.66
CA TRP A 1081 -3.37 -38.09 14.75
C TRP A 1081 -3.65 -37.66 16.17
N GLY A 1082 -3.10 -36.50 16.54
CA GLY A 1082 -3.40 -35.78 17.76
C GLY A 1082 -4.21 -34.54 17.42
N LEU A 1083 -5.14 -34.15 18.28
CA LEU A 1083 -5.91 -32.93 18.14
C LEU A 1083 -5.96 -32.21 19.49
N ASP A 1084 -5.67 -30.91 19.49
CA ASP A 1084 -5.70 -30.02 20.64
C ASP A 1084 -6.60 -28.82 20.33
N VAL A 1085 -7.52 -28.49 21.23
CA VAL A 1085 -8.33 -27.27 21.18
C VAL A 1085 -8.06 -26.47 22.44
N ARG A 1086 -7.64 -25.20 22.30
CA ARG A 1086 -7.24 -24.36 23.44
C ARG A 1086 -8.38 -23.96 24.37
N GLN A 1087 -9.59 -23.74 23.83
CA GLN A 1087 -10.76 -23.26 24.56
C GLN A 1087 -12.00 -24.10 24.21
N TRP A 1088 -12.15 -25.22 24.90
CA TRP A 1088 -13.31 -26.10 24.80
C TRP A 1088 -14.40 -25.70 25.80
N PRO A 1089 -15.68 -25.57 25.37
CA PRO A 1089 -16.78 -25.27 26.29
C PRO A 1089 -16.98 -26.38 27.31
N SER A 1090 -17.09 -26.01 28.59
CA SER A 1090 -17.26 -26.97 29.70
C SER A 1090 -18.53 -27.81 29.52
N GLY A 1091 -18.42 -29.12 29.68
CA GLY A 1091 -19.54 -30.07 29.57
C GLY A 1091 -20.03 -30.35 28.15
N ALA A 1092 -19.46 -29.70 27.11
CA ALA A 1092 -19.86 -29.94 25.73
C ALA A 1092 -19.28 -31.26 25.20
N GLN A 1093 -20.14 -32.06 24.57
CA GLN A 1093 -19.76 -33.30 23.89
C GLN A 1093 -19.07 -32.98 22.56
N PRO A 1094 -17.86 -33.49 22.28
CA PRO A 1094 -17.21 -33.29 20.99
C PRO A 1094 -17.91 -34.04 19.87
N LEU A 1095 -18.07 -33.38 18.73
CA LEU A 1095 -18.44 -33.99 17.46
C LEU A 1095 -17.22 -34.01 16.55
N LEU A 1096 -16.61 -35.19 16.39
CA LEU A 1096 -15.46 -35.40 15.52
C LEU A 1096 -15.92 -35.76 14.10
N GLN A 1097 -15.28 -35.14 13.12
CA GLN A 1097 -15.51 -35.39 11.70
C GLN A 1097 -14.18 -35.62 10.99
N ALA A 1098 -14.13 -36.66 10.15
CA ALA A 1098 -12.95 -37.01 9.37
C ALA A 1098 -13.35 -37.26 7.92
N TRP A 1099 -12.61 -36.65 6.99
CA TRP A 1099 -12.69 -36.90 5.55
C TRP A 1099 -11.32 -37.34 5.06
N TRP A 1100 -11.26 -38.31 4.15
CA TRP A 1100 -9.97 -38.80 3.65
C TRP A 1100 -10.00 -39.22 2.19
N ARG A 1101 -8.81 -39.40 1.61
CA ARG A 1101 -8.59 -40.13 0.34
C ARG A 1101 -7.52 -41.19 0.53
N SER A 1102 -7.76 -42.38 0.00
CA SER A 1102 -6.94 -43.58 0.25
C SER A 1102 -5.74 -43.73 -0.69
N ASP A 1103 -5.91 -43.46 -1.98
CA ASP A 1103 -4.98 -43.87 -3.05
C ASP A 1103 -4.41 -42.69 -3.85
N GLN A 1104 -5.05 -41.51 -3.78
CA GLN A 1104 -4.70 -40.34 -4.58
C GLN A 1104 -4.63 -39.07 -3.73
N ALA A 1105 -3.78 -38.12 -4.16
CA ALA A 1105 -3.76 -36.76 -3.64
C ALA A 1105 -5.11 -36.05 -3.88
N PRO A 1106 -5.47 -35.00 -3.12
CA PRO A 1106 -6.67 -34.21 -3.37
C PRO A 1106 -6.69 -33.64 -4.80
N TYR A 1107 -7.88 -33.44 -5.37
CA TYR A 1107 -8.02 -32.85 -6.70
C TYR A 1107 -7.58 -31.37 -6.67
N PRO A 1108 -6.56 -30.96 -7.44
CA PRO A 1108 -6.15 -29.57 -7.48
C PRO A 1108 -7.19 -28.72 -8.23
N LEU A 1109 -7.51 -27.56 -7.67
CA LEU A 1109 -8.21 -26.48 -8.34
C LEU A 1109 -7.31 -25.84 -9.40
N ALA A 1110 -6.02 -25.68 -9.08
CA ALA A 1110 -4.98 -25.20 -9.98
C ALA A 1110 -3.63 -25.79 -9.56
N GLU A 1111 -2.72 -25.94 -10.52
CA GLU A 1111 -1.33 -26.32 -10.27
C GLU A 1111 -0.38 -25.31 -10.90
N PHE A 1112 0.58 -24.85 -10.10
CA PHE A 1112 1.60 -23.91 -10.52
C PHE A 1112 2.97 -24.56 -10.40
N LYS A 1113 3.66 -24.70 -11.53
CA LYS A 1113 4.96 -25.38 -11.60
C LYS A 1113 6.09 -24.37 -11.64
N ARG A 1114 7.12 -24.61 -10.82
CA ARG A 1114 8.40 -23.91 -10.95
C ARG A 1114 9.37 -24.76 -11.76
N GLU A 1115 9.46 -24.46 -13.05
CA GLU A 1115 10.33 -25.19 -13.99
C GLU A 1115 11.73 -24.58 -14.09
N ASP A 1116 11.83 -23.24 -13.96
CA ASP A 1116 13.07 -22.46 -14.00
C ASP A 1116 13.46 -21.97 -12.59
N PRO A 1117 14.47 -22.58 -11.94
CA PRO A 1117 14.97 -22.15 -10.65
C PRO A 1117 15.68 -20.78 -10.67
N ALA A 1118 16.06 -20.25 -11.84
CA ALA A 1118 16.77 -18.97 -11.96
C ALA A 1118 15.87 -17.75 -11.73
N ARG A 1119 14.55 -17.89 -11.94
CA ARG A 1119 13.58 -16.80 -11.68
C ARG A 1119 13.37 -16.64 -10.15
N PRO A 1120 13.41 -15.41 -9.60
CA PRO A 1120 13.16 -15.15 -8.18
C PRO A 1120 11.79 -15.68 -7.74
N ILE A 1121 11.74 -16.33 -6.57
CA ILE A 1121 10.55 -17.04 -6.09
C ILE A 1121 9.31 -16.14 -5.99
N ASP A 1122 9.50 -14.88 -5.58
CA ASP A 1122 8.47 -13.87 -5.41
C ASP A 1122 7.96 -13.30 -6.74
N GLN A 1123 8.56 -13.66 -7.87
CA GLN A 1123 8.12 -13.29 -9.22
C GLN A 1123 7.52 -14.45 -10.00
N VAL A 1124 7.76 -15.71 -9.60
CA VAL A 1124 7.29 -16.89 -10.35
C VAL A 1124 5.77 -16.91 -10.44
N PHE A 1125 5.07 -16.53 -9.37
CA PHE A 1125 3.62 -16.70 -9.24
C PHE A 1125 2.80 -15.40 -9.32
N LYS A 1126 3.44 -14.23 -9.46
CA LYS A 1126 2.74 -12.92 -9.46
C LYS A 1126 1.87 -12.67 -10.70
N ASP A 1127 2.27 -13.23 -11.85
CA ASP A 1127 1.60 -12.99 -13.14
C ASP A 1127 0.70 -14.16 -13.58
N MET A 1128 0.42 -15.11 -12.68
CA MET A 1128 -0.36 -16.30 -13.03
C MET A 1128 -1.87 -16.06 -12.85
N ASP A 1129 -2.67 -16.55 -13.80
CA ASP A 1129 -4.12 -16.52 -13.70
C ASP A 1129 -4.57 -17.34 -12.49
N LEU A 1130 -5.20 -16.66 -11.52
CA LEU A 1130 -5.71 -17.30 -10.31
C LEU A 1130 -7.08 -17.96 -10.61
N PRO A 1131 -7.34 -19.16 -10.05
CA PRO A 1131 -8.62 -19.82 -10.26
C PRO A 1131 -9.76 -19.05 -9.58
N PRO A 1132 -11.03 -19.27 -9.99
CA PRO A 1132 -12.20 -18.65 -9.36
C PRO A 1132 -12.21 -18.86 -7.84
N GLY A 1133 -12.51 -17.80 -7.11
CA GLY A 1133 -12.53 -17.79 -5.64
C GLY A 1133 -11.16 -17.64 -4.97
N VAL A 1134 -10.08 -17.42 -5.73
CA VAL A 1134 -8.76 -17.02 -5.22
C VAL A 1134 -8.46 -15.58 -5.65
N HIS A 1135 -8.27 -14.69 -4.67
CA HIS A 1135 -8.02 -13.27 -4.89
C HIS A 1135 -6.52 -12.92 -4.97
N SER A 1136 -5.67 -13.68 -4.27
CA SER A 1136 -4.22 -13.48 -4.30
C SER A 1136 -3.47 -14.75 -3.90
N LEU A 1137 -2.31 -14.96 -4.50
CA LEU A 1137 -1.33 -15.99 -4.16
C LEU A 1137 0.04 -15.34 -3.97
N ASP A 1138 0.59 -15.42 -2.77
CA ASP A 1138 1.92 -14.91 -2.44
C ASP A 1138 2.81 -16.07 -1.97
N VAL A 1139 4.05 -16.13 -2.48
CA VAL A 1139 4.99 -17.22 -2.22
C VAL A 1139 6.36 -16.64 -1.93
N THR A 1140 6.81 -16.80 -0.69
CA THR A 1140 8.04 -16.19 -0.18
C THR A 1140 8.86 -17.21 0.61
N VAL A 1141 10.11 -16.85 0.94
CA VAL A 1141 10.93 -17.59 1.91
C VAL A 1141 11.15 -16.71 3.12
N GLU A 1142 10.72 -17.18 4.29
CA GLU A 1142 10.74 -16.41 5.53
C GLU A 1142 11.20 -17.26 6.71
N GLN A 1143 11.71 -16.61 7.75
CA GLN A 1143 11.92 -17.24 9.05
C GLN A 1143 10.58 -17.23 9.79
N GLN A 1144 10.04 -18.40 10.07
CA GLN A 1144 8.74 -18.53 10.71
C GLN A 1144 8.84 -19.40 11.95
N GLN A 1145 8.09 -19.04 13.00
CA GLN A 1145 7.94 -19.89 14.17
C GLN A 1145 7.08 -21.10 13.79
N VAL A 1146 7.67 -22.29 13.90
CA VAL A 1146 6.99 -23.56 13.67
C VAL A 1146 6.57 -24.13 15.03
N ALA A 1147 5.40 -24.77 15.10
CA ALA A 1147 4.96 -25.43 16.33
C ALA A 1147 6.00 -26.45 16.84
N GLY A 1148 6.31 -26.49 18.14
CA GLY A 1148 7.22 -27.50 18.73
C GLY A 1148 8.72 -27.31 18.45
N GLU A 1149 9.13 -26.24 17.76
CA GLU A 1149 10.53 -25.86 17.58
C GLU A 1149 10.86 -24.64 18.45
N ASP A 1150 12.04 -24.61 19.07
CA ASP A 1150 12.45 -23.49 19.94
C ASP A 1150 12.87 -22.24 19.16
N ASN A 1151 13.36 -22.40 17.93
CA ASN A 1151 13.87 -21.32 17.09
C ASN A 1151 13.09 -21.22 15.77
N PRO A 1152 12.92 -20.02 15.20
CA PRO A 1152 12.36 -19.85 13.86
C PRO A 1152 13.11 -20.69 12.82
N ARG A 1153 12.36 -21.29 11.90
CA ARG A 1153 12.89 -22.13 10.82
C ARG A 1153 12.67 -21.44 9.47
N PRO A 1154 13.60 -21.60 8.51
CA PRO A 1154 13.38 -21.13 7.15
C PRO A 1154 12.29 -21.97 6.48
N CYS A 1155 11.20 -21.32 6.08
CA CYS A 1155 10.05 -21.95 5.46
C CYS A 1155 9.80 -21.35 4.08
N LEU A 1156 9.35 -22.18 3.13
CA LEU A 1156 8.55 -21.69 2.01
C LEU A 1156 7.17 -21.34 2.57
N VAL A 1157 6.81 -20.07 2.49
CA VAL A 1157 5.54 -19.55 2.99
C VAL A 1157 4.63 -19.29 1.80
N VAL A 1158 3.44 -19.89 1.83
CA VAL A 1158 2.42 -19.71 0.79
C VAL A 1158 1.20 -19.08 1.41
N ARG A 1159 0.85 -17.86 1.00
CA ARG A 1159 -0.33 -17.14 1.48
C ARG A 1159 -1.37 -17.04 0.38
N ILE A 1160 -2.62 -17.33 0.73
CA ILE A 1160 -3.75 -17.32 -0.20
C ILE A 1160 -4.85 -16.49 0.43
N LYS A 1161 -5.45 -15.58 -0.36
CA LYS A 1161 -6.72 -14.93 -0.04
C LYS A 1161 -7.81 -15.52 -0.92
N TYR A 1162 -8.93 -15.94 -0.33
CA TYR A 1162 -10.00 -16.68 -0.99
C TYR A 1162 -11.40 -16.18 -0.56
N ASP A 1163 -12.46 -16.57 -1.28
CA ASP A 1163 -13.84 -16.20 -0.90
C ASP A 1163 -14.23 -16.84 0.45
N PRO A 1164 -14.94 -16.15 1.36
CA PRO A 1164 -15.19 -16.61 2.73
C PRO A 1164 -15.69 -18.07 2.92
N ASP A 1165 -16.40 -18.63 1.93
CA ASP A 1165 -16.99 -19.97 1.98
C ASP A 1165 -16.21 -21.06 1.20
N THR A 1166 -15.07 -20.73 0.60
CA THR A 1166 -14.28 -21.64 -0.24
C THR A 1166 -12.84 -21.76 0.25
N PRO A 1167 -12.59 -22.30 1.47
CA PRO A 1167 -11.25 -22.39 2.02
C PRO A 1167 -10.29 -23.16 1.11
N ILE A 1168 -9.20 -22.50 0.73
CA ILE A 1168 -8.16 -23.05 -0.14
C ILE A 1168 -6.90 -23.30 0.69
N LEU A 1169 -6.29 -24.47 0.56
CA LEU A 1169 -4.91 -24.73 1.01
C LEU A 1169 -3.99 -25.01 -0.16
N ALA A 1170 -2.70 -24.85 0.07
CA ALA A 1170 -1.67 -25.27 -0.86
C ALA A 1170 -1.02 -26.59 -0.40
N LEU A 1171 -0.76 -27.48 -1.35
CA LEU A 1171 0.15 -28.62 -1.20
C LEU A 1171 1.37 -28.42 -2.08
N THR A 1172 2.51 -28.97 -1.69
CA THR A 1172 3.73 -28.93 -2.50
C THR A 1172 4.27 -30.33 -2.77
N SER A 1173 4.85 -30.51 -3.95
CA SER A 1173 5.58 -31.73 -4.34
C SER A 1173 6.93 -31.36 -4.97
N GLY A 1174 7.96 -32.18 -4.77
CA GLY A 1174 9.31 -31.93 -5.27
C GLY A 1174 10.27 -31.25 -4.28
N LEU A 1175 9.83 -30.98 -3.04
CA LEU A 1175 10.69 -30.45 -1.97
C LEU A 1175 10.91 -31.50 -0.86
N PRO A 1176 12.13 -31.65 -0.33
CA PRO A 1176 12.41 -32.50 0.83
C PRO A 1176 11.98 -31.79 2.12
N LEU A 1177 10.76 -32.06 2.57
CA LEU A 1177 10.18 -31.42 3.76
C LEU A 1177 10.27 -32.33 4.98
N GLN A 1178 10.49 -31.74 6.15
CA GLN A 1178 10.35 -32.42 7.44
C GLN A 1178 8.94 -32.23 8.00
N ARG A 1179 8.33 -31.05 7.76
CA ARG A 1179 6.95 -30.78 8.15
C ARG A 1179 6.25 -29.83 7.18
N ARG A 1180 4.94 -30.02 7.09
CA ARG A 1180 3.98 -29.14 6.44
C ARG A 1180 3.02 -28.61 7.49
N GLU A 1181 2.75 -27.32 7.51
CA GLU A 1181 1.81 -26.72 8.43
C GLU A 1181 0.83 -25.82 7.66
N HIS A 1182 -0.46 -25.99 7.91
CA HIS A 1182 -1.56 -25.34 7.21
C HIS A 1182 -2.34 -24.50 8.22
N ARG A 1183 -2.26 -23.17 8.09
CA ARG A 1183 -2.92 -22.21 8.99
C ARG A 1183 -4.10 -21.56 8.27
N PHE A 1184 -5.29 -21.69 8.82
CA PHE A 1184 -6.50 -21.05 8.31
C PHE A 1184 -6.91 -19.87 9.19
N TYR A 1185 -7.29 -18.77 8.53
CA TYR A 1185 -7.85 -17.57 9.14
C TYR A 1185 -9.20 -17.30 8.45
N TYR A 1186 -10.24 -18.03 8.86
CA TYR A 1186 -11.54 -18.05 8.20
C TYR A 1186 -12.19 -16.66 8.20
N GLN A 1187 -12.03 -15.88 9.29
CA GLN A 1187 -12.58 -14.52 9.36
C GLN A 1187 -11.95 -13.57 8.33
N ALA A 1188 -10.68 -13.80 7.98
CA ALA A 1188 -9.95 -12.99 7.01
C ALA A 1188 -10.10 -13.51 5.57
N GLY A 1189 -10.72 -14.67 5.37
CA GLY A 1189 -10.68 -15.39 4.08
C GLY A 1189 -9.25 -15.70 3.65
N GLN A 1190 -8.36 -16.04 4.60
CA GLN A 1190 -6.93 -16.24 4.35
C GLN A 1190 -6.42 -17.61 4.79
N TYR A 1191 -5.37 -18.06 4.12
CA TYR A 1191 -4.61 -19.27 4.41
C TYR A 1191 -3.11 -18.96 4.40
N THR A 1192 -2.35 -19.58 5.29
CA THR A 1192 -0.89 -19.59 5.27
C THR A 1192 -0.38 -21.03 5.39
N GLY A 1193 0.32 -21.51 4.37
CA GLY A 1193 1.06 -22.77 4.38
C GLY A 1193 2.53 -22.54 4.70
N LEU A 1194 3.08 -23.28 5.66
CA LEU A 1194 4.50 -23.31 5.98
C LEU A 1194 5.07 -24.68 5.60
N PHE A 1195 6.05 -24.69 4.69
CA PHE A 1195 6.73 -25.89 4.25
C PHE A 1195 8.21 -25.80 4.62
N TRP A 1196 8.68 -26.65 5.54
CA TRP A 1196 10.04 -26.56 6.06
C TRP A 1196 10.72 -27.92 6.24
N PRO A 1197 12.07 -27.97 6.24
CA PRO A 1197 12.99 -26.84 6.00
C PRO A 1197 12.99 -26.42 4.52
N THR A 1198 13.01 -25.12 4.25
CA THR A 1198 13.24 -24.61 2.89
C THR A 1198 13.98 -23.27 2.94
N THR A 1199 15.22 -23.26 2.46
CA THR A 1199 16.05 -22.04 2.37
C THR A 1199 16.02 -21.42 0.98
N ALA A 1200 16.35 -20.13 0.89
CA ALA A 1200 16.47 -19.44 -0.40
C ALA A 1200 17.50 -20.12 -1.31
N GLU A 1201 18.60 -20.63 -0.75
CA GLU A 1201 19.64 -21.34 -1.49
C GLU A 1201 19.14 -22.67 -2.06
N GLN A 1202 18.40 -23.46 -1.29
CA GLN A 1202 17.77 -24.70 -1.77
C GLN A 1202 16.83 -24.43 -2.96
N LEU A 1203 16.08 -23.32 -2.89
CA LEU A 1203 15.17 -22.91 -3.94
C LEU A 1203 15.88 -22.44 -5.22
N THR A 1204 17.15 -22.06 -5.20
CA THR A 1204 17.87 -21.72 -6.46
C THR A 1204 18.10 -22.93 -7.38
N ARG A 1205 17.87 -24.16 -6.88
CA ARG A 1205 18.09 -25.41 -7.62
C ARG A 1205 16.88 -26.35 -7.64
N ALA A 1206 15.89 -26.09 -6.79
CA ALA A 1206 14.73 -26.95 -6.64
C ALA A 1206 13.65 -26.66 -7.69
N ARG A 1207 13.17 -27.72 -8.35
CA ARG A 1207 11.91 -27.73 -9.11
C ARG A 1207 10.82 -28.31 -8.23
N PHE A 1208 9.68 -27.62 -8.15
CA PHE A 1208 8.56 -28.08 -7.33
C PHE A 1208 7.23 -27.62 -7.95
N THR A 1209 6.16 -28.30 -7.55
CA THR A 1209 4.79 -27.96 -7.94
C THR A 1209 4.01 -27.49 -6.72
N LEU A 1210 3.24 -26.42 -6.88
CA LEU A 1210 2.28 -25.92 -5.92
C LEU A 1210 0.87 -26.26 -6.40
N SER A 1211 0.15 -27.08 -5.66
CA SER A 1211 -1.22 -27.50 -5.98
C SER A 1211 -2.20 -26.81 -5.01
N LEU A 1212 -3.12 -26.00 -5.52
CA LEU A 1212 -4.16 -25.36 -4.72
C LEU A 1212 -5.36 -26.30 -4.59
N ILE A 1213 -5.80 -26.58 -3.36
CA ILE A 1213 -6.86 -27.53 -3.04
C ILE A 1213 -8.03 -26.78 -2.40
N SER A 1214 -9.22 -26.89 -2.99
CA SER A 1214 -10.48 -26.47 -2.35
C SER A 1214 -10.86 -27.50 -1.28
N LEU A 1215 -10.82 -27.09 0.00
CA LEU A 1215 -11.23 -27.96 1.11
C LEU A 1215 -12.72 -28.30 1.02
N LYS A 1216 -13.55 -27.37 0.53
CA LYS A 1216 -14.97 -27.60 0.31
C LYS A 1216 -15.17 -28.72 -0.72
N ASP A 1217 -14.56 -28.61 -1.90
CA ASP A 1217 -14.70 -29.62 -2.96
C ASP A 1217 -14.11 -30.97 -2.55
N PHE A 1218 -13.02 -30.96 -1.78
CA PHE A 1218 -12.47 -32.17 -1.19
C PHE A 1218 -13.47 -32.88 -0.29
N LYS A 1219 -14.11 -32.16 0.64
CA LYS A 1219 -15.11 -32.72 1.56
C LYS A 1219 -16.35 -33.23 0.82
N ASP A 1220 -16.88 -32.44 -0.12
CA ASP A 1220 -18.06 -32.78 -0.91
C ASP A 1220 -17.81 -34.08 -1.71
N LYS A 1221 -16.64 -34.21 -2.34
CA LYS A 1221 -16.24 -35.43 -3.08
C LYS A 1221 -15.98 -36.63 -2.17
N ALA A 1222 -15.30 -36.42 -1.04
CA ALA A 1222 -15.05 -37.49 -0.07
C ALA A 1222 -16.37 -38.07 0.48
N GLN A 1223 -17.36 -37.21 0.74
CA GLN A 1223 -18.71 -37.63 1.11
C GLN A 1223 -19.42 -38.41 0.00
N ALA A 1224 -19.35 -37.94 -1.24
CA ALA A 1224 -19.91 -38.66 -2.40
C ALA A 1224 -19.25 -40.05 -2.61
N GLN A 1225 -18.01 -40.23 -2.17
CA GLN A 1225 -17.25 -41.48 -2.25
C GLN A 1225 -17.35 -42.34 -0.97
N ASN A 1226 -18.20 -41.98 0.00
CA ASN A 1226 -18.32 -42.66 1.30
C ASN A 1226 -17.01 -42.73 2.10
N ALA A 1227 -16.08 -41.79 1.86
CA ALA A 1227 -14.81 -41.62 2.54
C ALA A 1227 -14.89 -40.51 3.61
N TYR A 1228 -15.94 -40.60 4.44
CA TYR A 1228 -16.25 -39.66 5.52
C TYR A 1228 -16.84 -40.39 6.72
N ILE A 1229 -16.48 -39.98 7.93
CA ILE A 1229 -17.07 -40.45 9.19
C ILE A 1229 -17.42 -39.24 10.07
N LYS A 1230 -18.62 -39.31 10.66
CA LYS A 1230 -19.10 -38.40 11.70
C LYS A 1230 -19.26 -39.21 13.00
N MET A 1231 -18.54 -38.82 14.05
CA MET A 1231 -18.50 -39.56 15.31
C MET A 1231 -18.82 -38.62 16.49
N PRO A 1232 -20.05 -38.70 17.06
CA PRO A 1232 -20.34 -38.06 18.33
C PRO A 1232 -19.59 -38.77 19.46
N LEU A 1233 -18.96 -38.01 20.35
CA LEU A 1233 -18.15 -38.54 21.46
C LEU A 1233 -18.76 -38.15 22.81
N PRO A 1234 -18.51 -38.96 23.86
CA PRO A 1234 -18.94 -38.66 25.21
C PRO A 1234 -18.23 -37.42 25.73
N PRO A 1235 -18.68 -36.85 26.85
CA PRO A 1235 -17.95 -35.81 27.55
C PRO A 1235 -16.47 -36.22 27.74
N PRO A 1236 -15.52 -35.28 27.57
CA PRO A 1236 -14.11 -35.59 27.76
C PRO A 1236 -13.84 -36.13 29.17
N ASP A 1237 -12.96 -37.12 29.28
CA ASP A 1237 -12.60 -37.78 30.53
C ASP A 1237 -11.15 -37.48 30.94
N HIS A 1238 -10.57 -38.31 31.82
CA HIS A 1238 -9.20 -38.18 32.31
C HIS A 1238 -8.26 -39.28 31.81
N ARG A 1239 -8.65 -40.07 30.79
CA ARG A 1239 -7.80 -41.13 30.26
C ARG A 1239 -6.59 -40.54 29.57
N ALA A 1240 -5.42 -40.98 30.01
CA ALA A 1240 -4.15 -40.58 29.42
C ALA A 1240 -4.03 -41.13 27.99
N ARG A 1241 -3.27 -40.41 27.15
CA ARG A 1241 -2.89 -40.87 25.82
C ARG A 1241 -2.12 -42.21 25.93
N PRO A 1242 -2.41 -43.21 25.08
CA PRO A 1242 -1.53 -44.36 24.92
C PRO A 1242 -0.08 -43.94 24.64
N GLU A 1243 0.89 -44.65 25.19
CA GLU A 1243 2.30 -44.35 24.93
C GLU A 1243 2.71 -44.72 23.49
N PRO A 1244 3.57 -43.92 22.84
CA PRO A 1244 4.15 -44.28 21.54
C PRO A 1244 5.15 -45.43 21.68
N VAL A 1245 5.38 -46.15 20.59
CA VAL A 1245 6.34 -47.26 20.50
C VAL A 1245 7.73 -46.72 20.17
N LEU A 1246 8.50 -46.45 21.22
CA LEU A 1246 9.89 -46.04 21.12
C LEU A 1246 10.80 -47.26 20.93
N LEU A 1247 11.68 -47.20 19.94
CA LEU A 1247 12.66 -48.27 19.69
C LEU A 1247 13.93 -48.04 20.51
N PRO A 1248 14.67 -49.11 20.88
CA PRO A 1248 15.92 -48.97 21.64
C PRO A 1248 16.90 -48.01 20.95
N GLY A 1249 17.32 -46.97 21.67
CA GLY A 1249 18.21 -45.91 21.15
C GLY A 1249 17.50 -44.67 20.59
N GLN A 1250 16.17 -44.58 20.70
CA GLN A 1250 15.36 -43.38 20.38
C GLN A 1250 14.91 -42.62 21.61
#